data_AF-A0A4R0Y3C3-F1
#
_entry.id   AF-A0A4R0Y3C3-F1
#
_cell.length_a   1.000
_cell.length_b   1.000
_cell.length_c   1.000
_cell.angle_alpha   90.00
_cell.angle_beta   90.00
_cell.angle_gamma   90.00
#
_symmetry.space_group_name_H-M   'P 1'
#
loop_
_entity.id
_entity.type
_entity.pdbx_description
1 polymer ?
#
loop_
_entity_poly.entity_id
_entity_poly.type
_entity_poly.pdbx_seq_one_letter_code
_entity_poly.pdbx_strand_id
1 'polypeptide(L)'
;MRGRIDGVSEGILRGWAWDPARPGHRLTLRLVVDGEMVAPVTAAWPRADLEQAGLGDGRHGLEFALPLRFQDGAPHEIAIEAWWHDKPIRLDAVTPRIPRRLHMLRGRLEGAPRGRLRGWAWDQSRPEAAVALELWHDGRVAARLLADRHRPELAHGGIGGGAHGFELDLAGVAPVGSELELRCAPEFGEWSLGRLVVPAGGEEGPRPRQHFLEEARQAEARQEPAAAARILEHGLRLHPGDFDLLVLRARALLDLQQWEAAEESARQARAVRPGHAAPTMLLARLAGAQGRHAEAAAHWSGITPRDSAWRERLQRRPRHLAALGRTAEVLAELALAARHRPEDPALARSLADTAEALGATGSARAHLRRLAELAPGSRAAPARLAPLEPRPPGHGPAGLASPLVNPTLRAWDGPVSGAVEGEARVAAGLVLRGRGLRFAAAAPRALRPGELPAYGLRLAVAEGAAEAEFALEPVSTGLRMALALEGSQGQGPGMAATLLLRRAGQPDRLLLETRTEPRPRLLRFDLPPVREGALVLRLEGPGTVVVHPPRPLARLDGAQAVPGDFETPGLAARLALPPHRAPRRDMPAEIGVPFTTIEIAPAAPAGTLRAVLDGTSAPFECVLAAGASPVADPRLRILAEGAPPVRGWVAQLEAPPEGGAGWLSALHRAAAVAGAASAPGVRLEWRAP
;
A
#
# COMPACT_ATOMS: atom_id res chain seq x y z
N MET A 1 -36.23 -70.49 -21.58
CA MET A 1 -36.25 -69.54 -20.44
C MET A 1 -36.73 -70.23 -19.17
N ARG A 2 -36.22 -69.81 -18.02
CA ARG A 2 -36.63 -70.15 -16.65
C ARG A 2 -36.45 -68.91 -15.78
N GLY A 3 -37.15 -68.82 -14.66
CA GLY A 3 -36.90 -67.82 -13.64
C GLY A 3 -37.45 -68.24 -12.29
N ARG A 4 -37.14 -67.45 -11.25
CA ARG A 4 -37.66 -67.62 -9.91
C ARG A 4 -37.68 -66.29 -9.16
N ILE A 5 -38.68 -66.09 -8.32
CA ILE A 5 -38.70 -65.06 -7.28
C ILE A 5 -38.29 -65.74 -5.96
N ASP A 6 -37.25 -65.20 -5.31
CA ASP A 6 -36.79 -65.71 -4.01
C ASP A 6 -37.56 -65.07 -2.85
N GLY A 7 -38.12 -63.87 -3.06
CA GLY A 7 -39.04 -63.21 -2.15
C GLY A 7 -39.04 -61.69 -2.27
N VAL A 8 -39.72 -61.04 -1.33
CA VAL A 8 -39.66 -59.58 -1.11
C VAL A 8 -39.23 -59.33 0.33
N SER A 9 -38.17 -58.54 0.51
CA SER A 9 -37.71 -58.06 1.83
C SER A 9 -37.37 -56.56 1.73
N GLU A 10 -37.69 -55.78 2.76
CA GLU A 10 -37.56 -54.30 2.73
C GLU A 10 -38.25 -53.61 1.53
N GLY A 11 -39.29 -54.24 0.95
CA GLY A 11 -39.94 -53.76 -0.27
C GLY A 11 -39.12 -53.95 -1.55
N ILE A 12 -38.04 -54.73 -1.49
CA ILE A 12 -37.19 -55.09 -2.63
C ILE A 12 -37.52 -56.52 -3.04
N LEU A 13 -37.95 -56.68 -4.29
CA LEU A 13 -38.11 -57.97 -4.96
C LEU A 13 -36.73 -58.52 -5.36
N ARG A 14 -36.48 -59.79 -5.06
CA ARG A 14 -35.24 -60.50 -5.46
C ARG A 14 -35.56 -61.82 -6.15
N GLY A 15 -34.73 -62.19 -7.13
CA GLY A 15 -34.91 -63.41 -7.90
C GLY A 15 -33.84 -63.60 -8.98
N TRP A 16 -34.16 -64.37 -10.01
CA TRP A 16 -33.30 -64.57 -11.19
C TRP A 16 -34.11 -65.01 -12.42
N ALA A 17 -33.53 -64.82 -13.62
CA ALA A 17 -34.07 -65.37 -14.87
C ALA A 17 -32.98 -65.67 -15.90
N TRP A 18 -33.08 -66.82 -16.56
CA TRP A 18 -32.06 -67.38 -17.45
C TRP A 18 -32.67 -68.05 -18.69
N ASP A 19 -31.95 -68.07 -19.80
CA ASP A 19 -32.35 -68.77 -21.02
C ASP A 19 -31.30 -69.84 -21.41
N PRO A 20 -31.53 -71.14 -21.14
CA PRO A 20 -30.54 -72.19 -21.43
C PRO A 20 -30.20 -72.30 -22.92
N ALA A 21 -31.09 -71.86 -23.82
CA ALA A 21 -30.83 -71.81 -25.26
C ALA A 21 -29.87 -70.68 -25.68
N ARG A 22 -29.65 -69.67 -24.81
CA ARG A 22 -28.80 -68.50 -25.02
C ARG A 22 -28.10 -68.13 -23.70
N PRO A 23 -27.16 -68.96 -23.21
CA PRO A 23 -26.77 -68.94 -21.80
C PRO A 23 -26.13 -67.64 -21.30
N GLY A 24 -25.53 -66.82 -22.17
CA GLY A 24 -25.00 -65.49 -21.82
C GLY A 24 -25.96 -64.32 -22.04
N HIS A 25 -27.21 -64.56 -22.45
CA HIS A 25 -28.19 -63.51 -22.75
C HIS A 25 -28.90 -63.05 -21.47
N ARG A 26 -28.91 -61.74 -21.21
CA ARG A 26 -29.66 -61.13 -20.09
C ARG A 26 -31.14 -61.01 -20.49
N LEU A 27 -32.04 -61.65 -19.74
CA LEU A 27 -33.46 -61.54 -20.01
C LEU A 27 -34.01 -60.21 -19.46
N THR A 28 -34.57 -59.38 -20.34
CA THR A 28 -35.45 -58.28 -19.94
C THR A 28 -36.86 -58.82 -19.76
N LEU A 29 -37.35 -58.73 -18.53
CA LEU A 29 -38.65 -59.22 -18.08
C LEU A 29 -39.64 -58.06 -17.96
N ARG A 30 -40.94 -58.35 -18.02
CA ARG A 30 -41.98 -57.51 -17.41
C ARG A 30 -42.09 -57.91 -15.95
N LEU A 31 -42.02 -56.94 -15.06
CA LEU A 31 -42.52 -57.07 -13.70
C LEU A 31 -43.99 -56.66 -13.69
N VAL A 32 -44.86 -57.57 -13.25
CA VAL A 32 -46.30 -57.38 -13.13
C VAL A 32 -46.68 -57.51 -11.66
N VAL A 33 -47.50 -56.58 -11.15
CA VAL A 33 -48.04 -56.61 -9.78
C VAL A 33 -49.55 -56.38 -9.85
N ASP A 34 -50.34 -57.30 -9.30
CA ASP A 34 -51.81 -57.30 -9.33
C ASP A 34 -52.41 -57.12 -10.75
N GLY A 35 -51.69 -57.60 -11.77
CA GLY A 35 -52.02 -57.45 -13.20
C GLY A 35 -51.52 -56.15 -13.85
N GLU A 36 -51.07 -55.16 -13.08
CA GLU A 36 -50.44 -53.92 -13.57
C GLU A 36 -48.99 -54.19 -14.03
N MET A 37 -48.58 -53.75 -15.22
CA MET A 37 -47.16 -53.75 -15.59
C MET A 37 -46.45 -52.59 -14.88
N VAL A 38 -45.65 -52.90 -13.88
CA VAL A 38 -44.95 -51.91 -13.06
C VAL A 38 -43.67 -51.40 -13.75
N ALA A 39 -42.85 -52.30 -14.31
CA ALA A 39 -41.57 -51.95 -14.94
C ALA A 39 -41.02 -53.06 -15.85
N PRO A 40 -40.16 -52.74 -16.83
CA PRO A 40 -39.21 -53.69 -17.38
C PRO A 40 -38.03 -53.90 -16.41
N VAL A 41 -37.58 -55.14 -16.22
CA VAL A 41 -36.48 -55.50 -15.30
C VAL A 41 -35.50 -56.46 -15.99
N THR A 42 -34.22 -56.10 -16.06
CA THR A 42 -33.19 -56.94 -16.71
C THR A 42 -32.48 -57.84 -15.69
N ALA A 43 -32.55 -59.15 -15.91
CA ALA A 43 -31.83 -60.15 -15.14
C ALA A 43 -30.34 -60.17 -15.52
N ALA A 44 -29.53 -59.39 -14.79
CA ALA A 44 -28.11 -59.17 -15.05
C ALA A 44 -27.21 -59.07 -13.80
N TRP A 45 -27.77 -59.14 -12.59
CA TRP A 45 -27.00 -59.03 -11.35
C TRP A 45 -26.14 -60.29 -11.12
N PRO A 46 -24.86 -60.16 -10.71
CA PRO A 46 -23.99 -61.28 -10.38
C PRO A 46 -24.44 -61.97 -9.10
N ARG A 47 -24.52 -63.30 -9.13
CA ARG A 47 -24.93 -64.16 -8.02
C ARG A 47 -24.11 -65.45 -8.00
N ALA A 48 -23.31 -65.63 -6.96
CA ALA A 48 -22.41 -66.78 -6.81
C ALA A 48 -23.19 -68.11 -6.68
N ASP A 49 -24.41 -68.09 -6.14
CA ASP A 49 -25.29 -69.26 -6.06
C ASP A 49 -25.78 -69.72 -7.45
N LEU A 50 -26.00 -68.79 -8.39
CA LEU A 50 -26.35 -69.11 -9.77
C LEU A 50 -25.15 -69.67 -10.55
N GLU A 51 -23.95 -69.12 -10.32
CA GLU A 51 -22.70 -69.61 -10.90
C GLU A 51 -22.38 -71.05 -10.43
N GLN A 52 -22.47 -71.30 -9.12
CA GLN A 52 -22.30 -72.63 -8.52
C GLN A 52 -23.38 -73.63 -8.97
N ALA A 53 -24.60 -73.16 -9.30
CA ALA A 53 -25.66 -73.98 -9.88
C ALA A 53 -25.53 -74.20 -11.40
N GLY A 54 -24.49 -73.66 -12.06
CA GLY A 54 -24.28 -73.80 -13.50
C GLY A 54 -25.26 -73.00 -14.37
N LEU A 55 -25.93 -71.98 -13.80
CA LEU A 55 -26.92 -71.15 -14.48
C LEU A 55 -26.23 -69.98 -15.21
N GLY A 56 -25.65 -70.28 -16.37
CA GLY A 56 -24.93 -69.31 -17.20
C GLY A 56 -23.60 -68.90 -16.58
N ASP A 57 -23.31 -67.60 -16.58
CA ASP A 57 -22.10 -66.99 -15.98
C ASP A 57 -22.40 -66.35 -14.60
N GLY A 58 -23.43 -66.83 -13.90
CA GLY A 58 -23.88 -66.28 -12.62
C GLY A 58 -24.56 -64.90 -12.69
N ARG A 59 -24.50 -64.19 -13.82
CA ARG A 59 -25.03 -62.82 -13.99
C ARG A 59 -26.47 -62.84 -14.51
N HIS A 60 -27.33 -63.51 -13.75
CA HIS A 60 -28.74 -63.73 -14.08
C HIS A 60 -29.70 -63.38 -12.93
N GLY A 61 -29.18 -62.78 -11.84
CA GLY A 61 -30.01 -62.24 -10.77
C GLY A 61 -30.81 -61.01 -11.20
N LEU A 62 -31.94 -60.79 -10.54
CA LEU A 62 -32.71 -59.56 -10.60
C LEU A 62 -32.94 -59.02 -9.20
N GLU A 63 -32.92 -57.69 -9.08
CA GLU A 63 -33.27 -56.95 -7.88
C GLU A 63 -34.05 -55.71 -8.28
N PHE A 64 -35.18 -55.45 -7.63
CA PHE A 64 -36.07 -54.33 -7.98
C PHE A 64 -36.80 -53.78 -6.74
N ALA A 65 -36.69 -52.48 -6.49
CA ALA A 65 -37.43 -51.82 -5.42
C ALA A 65 -38.88 -51.57 -5.87
N LEU A 66 -39.85 -52.20 -5.19
CA LEU A 66 -41.26 -52.08 -5.52
C LEU A 66 -41.78 -50.67 -5.18
N PRO A 67 -42.65 -50.05 -6.01
CA PRO A 67 -43.30 -48.79 -5.68
C PRO A 67 -44.00 -48.84 -4.32
N LEU A 68 -43.95 -47.73 -3.57
CA LEU A 68 -44.52 -47.62 -2.23
C LEU A 68 -46.04 -47.89 -2.16
N ARG A 69 -46.77 -47.73 -3.28
CA ARG A 69 -48.20 -48.12 -3.37
C ARG A 69 -48.46 -49.62 -3.16
N PHE A 70 -47.43 -50.47 -3.32
CA PHE A 70 -47.48 -51.91 -3.03
C PHE A 70 -46.77 -52.26 -1.70
N GLN A 71 -46.56 -51.27 -0.82
CA GLN A 71 -45.93 -51.45 0.50
C GLN A 71 -46.91 -50.94 1.58
N ASP A 72 -48.15 -51.42 1.52
CA ASP A 72 -49.30 -50.93 2.29
C ASP A 72 -49.70 -51.86 3.46
N GLY A 73 -49.18 -53.09 3.51
CA GLY A 73 -49.51 -54.16 4.46
C GLY A 73 -50.31 -55.34 3.88
N ALA A 74 -50.78 -55.24 2.63
CA ALA A 74 -51.62 -56.23 1.95
C ALA A 74 -50.79 -57.35 1.27
N PRO A 75 -51.43 -58.48 0.91
CA PRO A 75 -50.89 -59.42 -0.06
C PRO A 75 -51.05 -58.90 -1.50
N HIS A 76 -49.97 -58.88 -2.27
CA HIS A 76 -49.97 -58.51 -3.70
C HIS A 76 -49.47 -59.68 -4.56
N GLU A 77 -50.09 -59.94 -5.72
CA GLU A 77 -49.58 -60.93 -6.67
C GLU A 77 -48.46 -60.33 -7.52
N ILE A 78 -47.22 -60.78 -7.31
CA ILE A 78 -46.06 -60.38 -8.11
C ILE A 78 -45.70 -61.48 -9.09
N ALA A 79 -45.63 -61.15 -10.38
CA ALA A 79 -45.19 -62.06 -11.44
C ALA A 79 -44.01 -61.48 -12.25
N ILE A 80 -43.10 -62.35 -12.67
CA ILE A 80 -42.04 -62.02 -13.64
C ILE A 80 -42.31 -62.74 -14.96
N GLU A 81 -42.35 -61.99 -16.07
CA GLU A 81 -42.77 -62.51 -17.37
C GLU A 81 -41.74 -62.17 -18.47
N ALA A 82 -41.37 -63.14 -19.30
CA ALA A 82 -40.44 -62.95 -20.42
C ALA A 82 -41.18 -63.01 -21.77
N TRP A 83 -40.71 -62.28 -22.78
CA TRP A 83 -41.31 -62.29 -24.11
C TRP A 83 -40.81 -63.43 -24.99
N TRP A 84 -41.74 -64.10 -25.67
CA TRP A 84 -41.47 -65.12 -26.68
C TRP A 84 -42.53 -65.07 -27.78
N HIS A 85 -42.13 -64.77 -29.02
CA HIS A 85 -43.02 -64.65 -30.20
C HIS A 85 -44.28 -63.81 -29.89
N ASP A 86 -44.06 -62.56 -29.45
CA ASP A 86 -45.08 -61.57 -29.11
C ASP A 86 -46.13 -62.01 -28.08
N LYS A 87 -45.76 -62.96 -27.22
CA LYS A 87 -46.53 -63.36 -26.04
C LYS A 87 -45.67 -63.28 -24.77
N PRO A 88 -46.20 -62.78 -23.64
CA PRO A 88 -45.56 -62.94 -22.35
C PRO A 88 -45.70 -64.39 -21.87
N ILE A 89 -44.59 -64.96 -21.40
CA ILE A 89 -44.52 -66.23 -20.67
C ILE A 89 -44.17 -65.87 -19.23
N ARG A 90 -45.12 -66.08 -18.31
CA ARG A 90 -44.89 -65.98 -16.87
C ARG A 90 -43.87 -67.04 -16.45
N LEU A 91 -42.74 -66.60 -15.90
CA LEU A 91 -41.63 -67.46 -15.47
C LEU A 91 -41.81 -67.95 -14.03
N ASP A 92 -42.30 -67.05 -13.16
CA ASP A 92 -42.65 -67.35 -11.77
C ASP A 92 -43.64 -66.28 -11.24
N ALA A 93 -44.38 -66.60 -10.18
CA ALA A 93 -45.23 -65.66 -9.45
C ALA A 93 -45.40 -66.04 -7.97
N VAL A 94 -45.47 -65.02 -7.10
CA VAL A 94 -45.63 -65.16 -5.64
C VAL A 94 -46.63 -64.14 -5.10
N THR A 95 -47.26 -64.45 -3.96
CA THR A 95 -48.21 -63.55 -3.29
C THR A 95 -47.75 -63.16 -1.87
N PRO A 96 -46.62 -62.43 -1.72
CA PRO A 96 -46.15 -61.99 -0.41
C PRO A 96 -47.11 -60.95 0.19
N ARG A 97 -47.30 -61.00 1.52
CA ARG A 97 -47.71 -59.80 2.26
C ARG A 97 -46.52 -58.86 2.34
N ILE A 98 -46.67 -57.66 1.81
CA ILE A 98 -45.57 -56.69 1.76
C ILE A 98 -45.76 -55.74 2.95
N PRO A 99 -44.84 -55.74 3.94
CA PRO A 99 -45.02 -54.95 5.17
C PRO A 99 -45.24 -53.48 4.86
N ARG A 100 -46.20 -52.85 5.56
CA ARG A 100 -46.47 -51.41 5.40
C ARG A 100 -45.21 -50.62 5.72
N ARG A 101 -44.64 -49.88 4.74
CA ARG A 101 -43.52 -48.97 5.04
C ARG A 101 -44.06 -47.78 5.83
N LEU A 102 -43.86 -47.82 7.14
CA LEU A 102 -44.15 -46.71 8.04
C LEU A 102 -43.08 -45.63 7.85
N HIS A 103 -43.30 -44.72 6.91
CA HIS A 103 -42.50 -43.52 6.75
C HIS A 103 -42.55 -42.70 8.05
N MET A 104 -41.40 -42.52 8.69
CA MET A 104 -41.27 -41.76 9.92
C MET A 104 -41.01 -40.30 9.55
N LEU A 105 -42.00 -39.67 8.92
CA LEU A 105 -41.90 -38.32 8.40
C LEU A 105 -41.82 -37.30 9.54
N ARG A 106 -40.76 -36.50 9.48
CA ARG A 106 -40.61 -35.28 10.28
C ARG A 106 -40.26 -34.15 9.32
N GLY A 107 -40.82 -32.98 9.55
CA GLY A 107 -40.62 -31.85 8.67
C GLY A 107 -41.20 -30.58 9.26
N ARG A 108 -40.80 -29.45 8.70
CA ARG A 108 -41.29 -28.14 9.11
C ARG A 108 -41.27 -27.19 7.92
N LEU A 109 -42.43 -26.61 7.63
CA LEU A 109 -42.50 -25.35 6.91
C LEU A 109 -42.01 -24.23 7.83
N GLU A 110 -40.91 -23.57 7.46
CA GLU A 110 -40.31 -22.47 8.25
C GLU A 110 -40.80 -21.08 7.79
N GLY A 111 -41.48 -21.01 6.64
CA GLY A 111 -42.11 -19.80 6.10
C GLY A 111 -41.67 -19.51 4.66
N ALA A 112 -41.99 -18.31 4.15
CA ALA A 112 -41.58 -17.84 2.83
C ALA A 112 -40.89 -16.45 2.85
N PRO A 113 -39.81 -16.25 3.64
CA PRO A 113 -39.13 -14.97 3.75
C PRO A 113 -38.63 -14.47 2.38
N ARG A 114 -38.94 -13.20 2.05
CA ARG A 114 -38.61 -12.57 0.75
C ARG A 114 -39.15 -13.35 -0.47
N GLY A 115 -40.26 -14.07 -0.32
CA GLY A 115 -40.85 -14.90 -1.37
C GLY A 115 -40.15 -16.25 -1.59
N ARG A 116 -39.14 -16.61 -0.79
CA ARG A 116 -38.49 -17.93 -0.86
C ARG A 116 -39.06 -18.85 0.21
N LEU A 117 -39.89 -19.80 -0.22
CA LEU A 117 -40.38 -20.92 0.59
C LEU A 117 -39.20 -21.69 1.18
N ARG A 118 -39.19 -21.94 2.49
CA ARG A 118 -38.10 -22.63 3.19
C ARG A 118 -38.61 -23.61 4.24
N GLY A 119 -37.80 -24.64 4.48
CA GLY A 119 -38.03 -25.61 5.53
C GLY A 119 -37.11 -26.82 5.46
N TRP A 120 -37.58 -27.93 5.99
CA TRP A 120 -36.92 -29.24 5.90
C TRP A 120 -37.95 -30.39 5.97
N ALA A 121 -37.60 -31.53 5.39
CA ALA A 121 -38.40 -32.76 5.42
C ALA A 121 -37.47 -33.98 5.41
N TRP A 122 -37.71 -34.93 6.32
CA TRP A 122 -36.85 -36.07 6.60
C TRP A 122 -37.68 -37.30 6.95
N ASP A 123 -37.33 -38.45 6.38
CA ASP A 123 -37.91 -39.75 6.72
C ASP A 123 -36.92 -40.54 7.58
N GLN A 124 -37.22 -40.75 8.87
CA GLN A 124 -36.32 -41.49 9.75
C GLN A 124 -36.18 -42.98 9.35
N SER A 125 -37.09 -43.52 8.53
CA SER A 125 -36.98 -44.88 7.98
C SER A 125 -36.03 -44.99 6.78
N ARG A 126 -35.58 -43.85 6.24
CA ARG A 126 -34.65 -43.72 5.11
C ARG A 126 -33.73 -42.51 5.33
N PRO A 127 -32.83 -42.53 6.33
CA PRO A 127 -32.16 -41.33 6.83
C PRO A 127 -31.27 -40.58 5.84
N GLU A 128 -30.83 -41.24 4.77
CA GLU A 128 -30.01 -40.70 3.67
C GLU A 128 -30.84 -40.30 2.43
N ALA A 129 -32.15 -40.52 2.42
CA ALA A 129 -33.01 -40.23 1.27
C ALA A 129 -33.63 -38.83 1.37
N ALA A 130 -33.54 -38.06 0.28
CA ALA A 130 -34.29 -36.83 0.13
C ALA A 130 -35.80 -37.12 0.05
N VAL A 131 -36.61 -36.35 0.77
CA VAL A 131 -38.07 -36.45 0.70
C VAL A 131 -38.58 -35.63 -0.48
N ALA A 132 -39.42 -36.23 -1.34
CA ALA A 132 -40.05 -35.52 -2.45
C ALA A 132 -41.29 -34.76 -1.97
N LEU A 133 -41.45 -33.53 -2.44
CA LEU A 133 -42.48 -32.59 -2.01
C LEU A 133 -43.27 -32.02 -3.20
N GLU A 134 -44.53 -31.71 -2.96
CA GLU A 134 -45.44 -31.04 -3.88
C GLU A 134 -45.99 -29.77 -3.23
N LEU A 135 -45.90 -28.65 -3.94
CA LEU A 135 -46.53 -27.39 -3.55
C LEU A 135 -47.86 -27.25 -4.30
N TRP A 136 -48.96 -27.19 -3.56
CA TRP A 136 -50.33 -27.15 -4.06
C TRP A 136 -50.93 -25.74 -3.99
N HIS A 137 -51.65 -25.36 -5.05
CA HIS A 137 -52.39 -24.10 -5.23
C HIS A 137 -53.71 -24.43 -5.94
N ASP A 138 -54.85 -23.95 -5.43
CA ASP A 138 -56.20 -24.17 -6.02
C ASP A 138 -56.48 -25.62 -6.47
N GLY A 139 -56.08 -26.59 -5.64
CA GLY A 139 -56.28 -28.02 -5.92
C GLY A 139 -55.40 -28.60 -7.03
N ARG A 140 -54.30 -27.92 -7.41
CA ARG A 140 -53.33 -28.38 -8.41
C ARG A 140 -51.90 -28.27 -7.88
N VAL A 141 -51.02 -29.14 -8.36
CA VAL A 141 -49.57 -29.05 -8.08
C VAL A 141 -48.98 -27.88 -8.87
N ALA A 142 -48.58 -26.81 -8.18
CA ALA A 142 -47.94 -25.63 -8.76
C ALA A 142 -46.41 -25.82 -8.90
N ALA A 143 -45.78 -26.59 -8.01
CA ALA A 143 -44.36 -26.95 -8.11
C ALA A 143 -44.06 -28.32 -7.47
N ARG A 144 -42.95 -28.92 -7.89
CA ARG A 144 -42.35 -30.14 -7.30
C ARG A 144 -40.93 -29.81 -6.89
N LEU A 145 -40.49 -30.32 -5.74
CA LEU A 145 -39.14 -30.08 -5.20
C LEU A 145 -38.67 -31.25 -4.33
N LEU A 146 -37.37 -31.32 -4.08
CA LEU A 146 -36.77 -32.27 -3.15
C LEU A 146 -36.33 -31.57 -1.86
N ALA A 147 -36.34 -32.31 -0.76
CA ALA A 147 -35.67 -31.96 0.49
C ALA A 147 -34.29 -32.64 0.52
N ASP A 148 -33.36 -32.13 -0.30
CA ASP A 148 -32.00 -32.67 -0.50
C ASP A 148 -30.90 -31.71 -0.02
N ARG A 149 -31.26 -30.49 0.38
CA ARG A 149 -30.29 -29.42 0.59
C ARG A 149 -29.61 -29.52 1.95
N HIS A 150 -28.29 -29.63 1.93
CA HIS A 150 -27.47 -29.65 3.13
C HIS A 150 -27.57 -28.35 3.95
N ARG A 151 -27.97 -28.50 5.21
CA ARG A 151 -28.10 -27.46 6.24
C ARG A 151 -27.42 -27.98 7.52
N PRO A 152 -26.23 -27.47 7.90
CA PRO A 152 -25.48 -28.00 9.04
C PRO A 152 -26.26 -28.04 10.36
N GLU A 153 -27.15 -27.08 10.58
CA GLU A 153 -27.99 -27.00 11.79
C GLU A 153 -28.98 -28.16 11.91
N LEU A 154 -29.38 -28.80 10.81
CA LEU A 154 -30.25 -29.97 10.82
C LEU A 154 -29.51 -31.21 11.36
N ALA A 155 -28.26 -31.42 10.95
CA ALA A 155 -27.42 -32.50 11.47
C ALA A 155 -27.17 -32.34 12.98
N HIS A 156 -26.86 -31.13 13.45
CA HIS A 156 -26.72 -30.82 14.88
C HIS A 156 -28.04 -31.00 15.65
N GLY A 157 -29.19 -30.83 14.99
CA GLY A 157 -30.52 -31.09 15.53
C GLY A 157 -30.97 -32.57 15.48
N GLY A 158 -30.10 -33.50 15.05
CA GLY A 158 -30.44 -34.92 14.92
C GLY A 158 -31.37 -35.25 13.75
N ILE A 159 -31.38 -34.42 12.70
CA ILE A 159 -32.14 -34.63 11.46
C ILE A 159 -31.20 -35.17 10.38
N GLY A 160 -30.99 -36.49 10.40
CA GLY A 160 -30.15 -37.24 9.45
C GLY A 160 -28.74 -36.67 9.26
N GLY A 161 -28.17 -36.84 8.07
CA GLY A 161 -26.92 -36.19 7.65
C GLY A 161 -27.05 -34.69 7.34
N GLY A 162 -28.15 -34.03 7.73
CA GLY A 162 -28.42 -32.60 7.45
C GLY A 162 -28.79 -32.26 6.00
N ALA A 163 -28.74 -33.22 5.07
CA ALA A 163 -29.12 -33.10 3.65
C ALA A 163 -30.65 -33.14 3.41
N HIS A 164 -31.42 -32.44 4.26
CA HIS A 164 -32.88 -32.58 4.38
C HIS A 164 -33.62 -31.24 4.31
N GLY A 165 -32.92 -30.14 3.99
CA GLY A 165 -33.51 -28.83 3.76
C GLY A 165 -34.17 -28.72 2.39
N PHE A 166 -35.14 -27.82 2.26
CA PHE A 166 -35.65 -27.38 0.96
C PHE A 166 -35.72 -25.85 0.88
N GLU A 167 -35.58 -25.32 -0.33
CA GLU A 167 -35.86 -23.91 -0.63
C GLU A 167 -36.40 -23.77 -2.06
N LEU A 168 -37.46 -22.99 -2.24
CA LEU A 168 -38.07 -22.71 -3.55
C LEU A 168 -38.42 -21.23 -3.66
N ASP A 169 -38.09 -20.62 -4.80
CA ASP A 169 -38.53 -19.25 -5.12
C ASP A 169 -39.99 -19.29 -5.58
N LEU A 170 -40.87 -18.53 -4.93
CA LEU A 170 -42.30 -18.47 -5.29
C LEU A 170 -42.57 -17.52 -6.48
N ALA A 171 -41.56 -16.77 -6.94
CA ALA A 171 -41.68 -15.88 -8.10
C ALA A 171 -42.11 -16.65 -9.36
N GLY A 172 -43.35 -16.41 -9.81
CA GLY A 172 -43.94 -17.10 -10.97
C GLY A 172 -44.60 -18.45 -10.65
N VAL A 173 -44.54 -18.94 -9.41
CA VAL A 173 -45.19 -20.18 -8.97
C VAL A 173 -46.65 -19.93 -8.56
N ALA A 174 -46.90 -18.84 -7.84
CA ALA A 174 -48.24 -18.38 -7.49
C ALA A 174 -48.28 -16.86 -7.28
N PRO A 175 -49.44 -16.19 -7.48
CA PRO A 175 -49.64 -14.79 -7.14
C PRO A 175 -49.40 -14.45 -5.66
N VAL A 176 -49.10 -13.19 -5.38
CA VAL A 176 -49.17 -12.61 -4.04
C VAL A 176 -50.59 -12.78 -3.48
N GLY A 177 -50.70 -13.20 -2.22
CA GLY A 177 -51.97 -13.42 -1.53
C GLY A 177 -52.61 -14.79 -1.73
N SER A 178 -52.08 -15.65 -2.62
CA SER A 178 -52.54 -17.03 -2.77
C SER A 178 -52.29 -17.88 -1.52
N GLU A 179 -53.24 -18.71 -1.12
CA GLU A 179 -52.99 -19.78 -0.15
C GLU A 179 -52.30 -20.97 -0.85
N LEU A 180 -51.23 -21.48 -0.22
CA LEU A 180 -50.47 -22.62 -0.69
C LEU A 180 -50.35 -23.68 0.40
N GLU A 181 -50.45 -24.95 0.01
CA GLU A 181 -50.21 -26.09 0.89
C GLU A 181 -48.99 -26.88 0.42
N LEU A 182 -48.04 -27.16 1.32
CA LEU A 182 -46.86 -27.97 1.01
C LEU A 182 -47.07 -29.39 1.53
N ARG A 183 -47.05 -30.38 0.65
CA ARG A 183 -47.24 -31.80 0.95
C ARG A 183 -46.00 -32.61 0.60
N CYS A 184 -45.86 -33.80 1.16
CA CYS A 184 -45.03 -34.82 0.53
C CYS A 184 -45.68 -35.30 -0.78
N ALA A 185 -44.87 -35.87 -1.66
CA ALA A 185 -45.35 -36.52 -2.87
C ALA A 185 -46.19 -37.79 -2.55
N PRO A 186 -47.12 -38.23 -3.42
CA PRO A 186 -48.17 -39.20 -3.08
C PRO A 186 -47.66 -40.56 -2.59
N GLU A 187 -46.44 -40.95 -2.94
CA GLU A 187 -45.79 -42.17 -2.44
C GLU A 187 -45.56 -42.17 -0.91
N PHE A 188 -45.62 -41.01 -0.27
CA PHE A 188 -45.53 -40.82 1.19
C PHE A 188 -46.92 -40.67 1.87
N GLY A 189 -48.02 -40.73 1.10
CA GLY A 189 -49.39 -40.50 1.59
C GLY A 189 -49.79 -39.03 1.71
N GLU A 190 -50.97 -38.75 2.26
CA GLU A 190 -51.54 -37.39 2.42
C GLU A 190 -50.88 -36.58 3.56
N TRP A 191 -49.54 -36.56 3.61
CA TRP A 191 -48.80 -35.86 4.66
C TRP A 191 -48.50 -34.42 4.28
N SER A 192 -49.00 -33.48 5.11
CA SER A 192 -48.91 -32.03 4.88
C SER A 192 -47.91 -31.40 5.85
N LEU A 193 -46.94 -30.64 5.32
CA LEU A 193 -45.93 -29.89 6.08
C LEU A 193 -46.49 -28.58 6.66
N GLY A 194 -47.67 -28.16 6.18
CA GLY A 194 -48.34 -26.93 6.57
C GLY A 194 -48.73 -26.07 5.37
N ARG A 195 -49.36 -24.94 5.69
CA ARG A 195 -49.83 -23.94 4.72
C ARG A 195 -49.16 -22.59 4.94
N LEU A 196 -49.16 -21.78 3.88
CA LEU A 196 -48.82 -20.37 3.93
C LEU A 196 -49.74 -19.57 3.01
N VAL A 197 -49.84 -18.27 3.25
CA VAL A 197 -50.25 -17.30 2.23
C VAL A 197 -48.97 -16.77 1.58
N VAL A 198 -48.92 -16.67 0.24
CA VAL A 198 -47.80 -16.02 -0.46
C VAL A 198 -47.72 -14.58 0.05
N PRO A 199 -46.65 -14.18 0.77
CA PRO A 199 -46.60 -12.88 1.39
C PRO A 199 -46.60 -11.79 0.31
N ALA A 200 -47.33 -10.71 0.54
CA ALA A 200 -47.15 -9.50 -0.24
C ALA A 200 -45.68 -9.09 -0.19
N GLY A 201 -45.09 -8.81 -1.35
CA GLY A 201 -43.67 -8.46 -1.48
C GLY A 201 -43.37 -7.10 -0.84
N GLY A 202 -43.29 -7.07 0.49
CA GLY A 202 -43.48 -5.83 1.24
C GLY A 202 -43.24 -5.92 2.74
N GLU A 203 -42.42 -6.86 3.24
CA GLU A 203 -41.73 -6.62 4.51
C GLU A 203 -40.35 -7.29 4.55
N GLU A 204 -39.32 -6.46 4.47
CA GLU A 204 -37.93 -6.90 4.62
C GLU A 204 -37.49 -6.73 6.07
N GLY A 205 -37.60 -7.81 6.85
CA GLY A 205 -36.81 -7.95 8.08
C GLY A 205 -35.34 -7.62 7.74
N PRO A 206 -34.75 -6.63 8.44
CA PRO A 206 -33.82 -5.69 7.82
C PRO A 206 -32.61 -6.40 7.21
N ARG A 207 -32.51 -6.37 5.88
CA ARG A 207 -31.34 -6.90 5.16
C ARG A 207 -30.11 -6.18 5.72
N PRO A 208 -29.13 -6.87 6.34
CA PRO A 208 -27.93 -6.19 6.84
C PRO A 208 -27.23 -5.47 5.70
N ARG A 209 -26.73 -4.24 5.91
CA ARG A 209 -26.06 -3.44 4.86
C ARG A 209 -25.03 -4.23 4.04
N GLN A 210 -24.34 -5.16 4.70
CA GLN A 210 -23.35 -6.07 4.13
C GLN A 210 -23.87 -6.85 2.92
N HIS A 211 -25.13 -7.30 2.95
CA HIS A 211 -25.76 -8.04 1.87
C HIS A 211 -25.84 -7.21 0.57
N PHE A 212 -26.25 -5.94 0.68
CA PHE A 212 -26.25 -5.02 -0.47
C PHE A 212 -24.83 -4.68 -0.93
N LEU A 213 -23.87 -4.53 0.00
CA LEU A 213 -22.46 -4.33 -0.35
C LEU A 213 -21.86 -5.54 -1.10
N GLU A 214 -22.29 -6.76 -0.79
CA GLU A 214 -21.85 -7.99 -1.45
C GLU A 214 -22.53 -8.21 -2.80
N GLU A 215 -23.86 -8.08 -2.88
CA GLU A 215 -24.60 -8.16 -4.15
C GLU A 215 -24.14 -7.08 -5.15
N ALA A 216 -23.88 -5.85 -4.69
CA ALA A 216 -23.36 -4.78 -5.53
C ALA A 216 -21.95 -5.06 -6.05
N ARG A 217 -21.04 -5.58 -5.22
CA ARG A 217 -19.68 -5.99 -5.66
C ARG A 217 -19.73 -7.15 -6.65
N GLN A 218 -20.69 -8.07 -6.51
CA GLN A 218 -20.89 -9.14 -7.49
C GLN A 218 -21.39 -8.59 -8.84
N ALA A 219 -22.30 -7.62 -8.83
CA ALA A 219 -22.74 -6.92 -10.04
C ALA A 219 -21.60 -6.12 -10.70
N GLU A 220 -20.78 -5.40 -9.92
CA GLU A 220 -19.56 -4.73 -10.42
C GLU A 220 -18.57 -5.73 -11.03
N ALA A 221 -18.35 -6.89 -10.41
CA ALA A 221 -17.47 -7.94 -10.93
C ALA A 221 -17.96 -8.55 -12.27
N ARG A 222 -19.27 -8.53 -12.52
CA ARG A 222 -19.90 -8.91 -13.81
C ARG A 222 -19.96 -7.77 -14.82
N GLN A 223 -19.47 -6.58 -14.46
CA GLN A 223 -19.57 -5.35 -15.27
C GLN A 223 -21.03 -4.90 -15.49
N GLU A 224 -21.89 -5.11 -14.50
CA GLU A 224 -23.32 -4.73 -14.50
C GLU A 224 -23.58 -3.47 -13.60
N PRO A 225 -23.07 -2.26 -13.93
CA PRO A 225 -23.24 -1.10 -13.05
C PRO A 225 -24.71 -0.67 -12.88
N ALA A 226 -25.57 -0.98 -13.86
CA ALA A 226 -27.03 -0.80 -13.75
C ALA A 226 -27.72 -1.81 -12.82
N ALA A 227 -27.12 -2.97 -12.52
CA ALA A 227 -27.58 -3.83 -11.44
C ALA A 227 -27.05 -3.31 -10.10
N ALA A 228 -25.75 -2.99 -10.01
CA ALA A 228 -25.13 -2.44 -8.81
C ALA A 228 -25.87 -1.18 -8.29
N ALA A 229 -26.13 -0.19 -9.15
CA ALA A 229 -26.84 1.03 -8.78
C ALA A 229 -28.21 0.75 -8.14
N ARG A 230 -29.03 -0.13 -8.74
CA ARG A 230 -30.36 -0.51 -8.21
C ARG A 230 -30.27 -1.23 -6.87
N ILE A 231 -29.30 -2.12 -6.69
CA ILE A 231 -29.03 -2.83 -5.42
C ILE A 231 -28.65 -1.82 -4.32
N LEU A 232 -27.79 -0.85 -4.66
CA LEU A 232 -27.29 0.15 -3.71
C LEU A 232 -28.37 1.18 -3.33
N GLU A 233 -29.20 1.60 -4.28
CA GLU A 233 -30.40 2.42 -4.00
C GLU A 233 -31.41 1.69 -3.13
N HIS A 234 -31.57 0.38 -3.33
CA HIS A 234 -32.39 -0.44 -2.45
C HIS A 234 -31.83 -0.50 -1.02
N GLY A 235 -30.51 -0.68 -0.89
CA GLY A 235 -29.83 -0.64 0.40
C GLY A 235 -29.97 0.71 1.10
N LEU A 236 -29.84 1.83 0.36
CA LEU A 236 -29.94 3.18 0.92
C LEU A 236 -31.38 3.58 1.34
N ARG A 237 -32.41 2.95 0.78
CA ARG A 237 -33.79 3.10 1.31
C ARG A 237 -33.98 2.45 2.68
N LEU A 238 -33.21 1.40 3.00
CA LEU A 238 -33.27 0.71 4.30
C LEU A 238 -32.21 1.22 5.29
N HIS A 239 -31.07 1.70 4.79
CA HIS A 239 -29.96 2.24 5.57
C HIS A 239 -29.61 3.66 5.08
N PRO A 240 -30.48 4.67 5.31
CA PRO A 240 -30.23 6.04 4.86
C PRO A 240 -28.94 6.60 5.46
N GLY A 241 -28.10 7.21 4.62
CA GLY A 241 -26.83 7.77 5.05
C GLY A 241 -25.71 6.74 5.27
N ASP A 242 -25.88 5.46 4.93
CA ASP A 242 -24.76 4.51 5.00
C ASP A 242 -23.63 4.91 4.04
N PHE A 243 -22.47 5.17 4.62
CA PHE A 243 -21.32 5.71 3.90
C PHE A 243 -20.82 4.78 2.79
N ASP A 244 -20.78 3.47 3.05
CA ASP A 244 -20.17 2.51 2.14
C ASP A 244 -21.12 2.25 0.96
N LEU A 245 -22.43 2.21 1.20
CA LEU A 245 -23.45 2.18 0.14
C LEU A 245 -23.46 3.47 -0.71
N LEU A 246 -23.31 4.65 -0.10
CA LEU A 246 -23.23 5.93 -0.83
C LEU A 246 -21.98 6.02 -1.72
N VAL A 247 -20.81 5.58 -1.22
CA VAL A 247 -19.55 5.56 -2.00
C VAL A 247 -19.64 4.59 -3.19
N LEU A 248 -20.25 3.42 -3.01
CA LEU A 248 -20.48 2.50 -4.12
C LEU A 248 -21.52 3.04 -5.11
N ARG A 249 -22.64 3.66 -4.65
CA ARG A 249 -23.66 4.24 -5.55
C ARG A 249 -23.04 5.33 -6.42
N ALA A 250 -22.25 6.22 -5.83
CA ALA A 250 -21.53 7.26 -6.53
C ALA A 250 -20.57 6.71 -7.62
N ARG A 251 -19.96 5.53 -7.40
CA ARG A 251 -19.14 4.86 -8.42
C ARG A 251 -20.00 4.26 -9.55
N ALA A 252 -20.98 3.42 -9.21
CA ALA A 252 -21.83 2.77 -10.21
C ALA A 252 -22.56 3.78 -11.12
N LEU A 253 -23.02 4.91 -10.55
CA LEU A 253 -23.64 6.00 -11.29
C LEU A 253 -22.65 6.82 -12.14
N LEU A 254 -21.40 6.99 -11.69
CA LEU A 254 -20.32 7.58 -12.50
C LEU A 254 -20.03 6.73 -13.74
N ASP A 255 -19.95 5.40 -13.57
CA ASP A 255 -19.70 4.46 -14.67
C ASP A 255 -20.89 4.40 -15.65
N LEU A 256 -22.11 4.65 -15.18
CA LEU A 256 -23.33 4.85 -15.98
C LEU A 256 -23.48 6.26 -16.58
N GLN A 257 -22.54 7.17 -16.35
CA GLN A 257 -22.61 8.59 -16.76
C GLN A 257 -23.84 9.37 -16.21
N GLN A 258 -24.43 8.89 -15.11
CA GLN A 258 -25.54 9.54 -14.41
C GLN A 258 -25.02 10.61 -13.44
N TRP A 259 -24.45 11.67 -14.01
CA TRP A 259 -23.56 12.61 -13.33
C TRP A 259 -24.16 13.24 -12.06
N GLU A 260 -25.41 13.70 -12.11
CA GLU A 260 -26.04 14.44 -11.01
C GLU A 260 -26.28 13.55 -9.79
N ALA A 261 -26.88 12.37 -9.98
CA ALA A 261 -27.11 11.40 -8.91
C ALA A 261 -25.81 10.78 -8.36
N ALA A 262 -24.77 10.67 -9.21
CA ALA A 262 -23.42 10.29 -8.76
C ALA A 262 -22.80 11.39 -7.87
N GLU A 263 -22.93 12.66 -8.26
CA GLU A 263 -22.39 13.80 -7.53
C GLU A 263 -23.15 14.05 -6.22
N GLU A 264 -24.47 13.87 -6.22
CA GLU A 264 -25.33 13.85 -5.02
C GLU A 264 -24.84 12.77 -4.04
N SER A 265 -24.73 11.52 -4.49
CA SER A 265 -24.30 10.39 -3.66
C SER A 265 -22.90 10.62 -3.06
N ALA A 266 -21.98 11.21 -3.83
CA ALA A 266 -20.64 11.54 -3.35
C ALA A 266 -20.62 12.74 -2.39
N ARG A 267 -21.48 13.77 -2.59
CA ARG A 267 -21.67 14.86 -1.62
C ARG A 267 -22.24 14.33 -0.30
N GLN A 268 -23.25 13.46 -0.35
CA GLN A 268 -23.84 12.81 0.82
C GLN A 268 -22.80 11.97 1.57
N ALA A 269 -22.01 11.13 0.88
CA ALA A 269 -20.94 10.35 1.51
C ALA A 269 -19.91 11.24 2.23
N ARG A 270 -19.55 12.39 1.62
CA ARG A 270 -18.64 13.37 2.23
C ARG A 270 -19.23 14.08 3.45
N ALA A 271 -20.54 14.27 3.51
CA ALA A 271 -21.22 14.81 4.68
C ALA A 271 -21.26 13.80 5.85
N VAL A 272 -21.41 12.50 5.56
CA VAL A 272 -21.43 11.43 6.57
C VAL A 272 -20.04 11.17 7.16
N ARG A 273 -18.96 11.22 6.37
CA ARG A 273 -17.57 11.16 6.87
C ARG A 273 -16.70 12.29 6.28
N PRO A 274 -16.76 13.52 6.84
CA PRO A 274 -15.89 14.62 6.45
C PRO A 274 -14.41 14.23 6.56
N GLY A 275 -13.60 14.68 5.61
CA GLY A 275 -12.17 14.36 5.54
C GLY A 275 -11.82 12.98 4.96
N HIS A 276 -12.78 12.08 4.72
CA HIS A 276 -12.48 10.81 4.06
C HIS A 276 -12.17 10.99 2.56
N ALA A 277 -11.13 10.33 2.06
CA ALA A 277 -10.62 10.49 0.70
C ALA A 277 -11.63 10.11 -0.41
N ALA A 278 -12.27 8.93 -0.28
CA ALA A 278 -13.04 8.33 -1.39
C ALA A 278 -14.17 9.22 -1.96
N PRO A 279 -15.01 9.91 -1.16
CA PRO A 279 -15.97 10.88 -1.68
C PRO A 279 -15.32 12.03 -2.47
N THR A 280 -14.24 12.61 -1.95
CA THR A 280 -13.51 13.72 -2.60
C THR A 280 -12.85 13.27 -3.90
N MET A 281 -12.29 12.05 -3.94
CA MET A 281 -11.77 11.40 -5.15
C MET A 281 -12.86 11.18 -6.20
N LEU A 282 -14.06 10.73 -5.81
CA LEU A 282 -15.17 10.51 -6.74
C LEU A 282 -15.68 11.84 -7.33
N LEU A 283 -15.83 12.89 -6.51
CA LEU A 283 -16.15 14.23 -7.01
C LEU A 283 -15.08 14.78 -7.96
N ALA A 284 -13.80 14.51 -7.68
CA ALA A 284 -12.70 14.89 -8.58
C ALA A 284 -12.73 14.14 -9.92
N ARG A 285 -13.15 12.86 -9.93
CA ARG A 285 -13.40 12.09 -11.16
C ARG A 285 -14.62 12.61 -11.94
N LEU A 286 -15.73 12.91 -11.26
CA LEU A 286 -16.97 13.44 -11.85
C LEU A 286 -16.75 14.78 -12.55
N ALA A 287 -16.18 15.76 -11.83
CA ALA A 287 -15.81 17.06 -12.42
C ALA A 287 -14.80 16.88 -13.56
N GLY A 288 -13.87 15.92 -13.44
CA GLY A 288 -12.90 15.59 -14.48
C GLY A 288 -13.54 15.06 -15.77
N ALA A 289 -14.54 14.18 -15.65
CA ALA A 289 -15.28 13.58 -16.78
C ALA A 289 -16.16 14.61 -17.51
N GLN A 290 -16.76 15.55 -16.76
CA GLN A 290 -17.57 16.65 -17.30
C GLN A 290 -16.74 17.83 -17.84
N GLY A 291 -15.42 17.73 -17.94
CA GLY A 291 -14.55 18.83 -18.39
C GLY A 291 -14.40 20.00 -17.40
N ARG A 292 -14.97 19.91 -16.19
CA ARG A 292 -14.90 20.93 -15.12
C ARG A 292 -13.54 20.91 -14.41
N HIS A 293 -12.48 21.18 -15.17
CA HIS A 293 -11.09 20.96 -14.78
C HIS A 293 -10.65 21.77 -13.54
N ALA A 294 -11.20 22.97 -13.33
CA ALA A 294 -10.92 23.79 -12.15
C ALA A 294 -11.39 23.11 -10.86
N GLU A 295 -12.62 22.60 -10.84
CA GLU A 295 -13.19 21.87 -9.70
C GLU A 295 -12.52 20.51 -9.51
N ALA A 296 -12.23 19.79 -10.59
CA ALA A 296 -11.46 18.56 -10.55
C ALA A 296 -10.09 18.78 -9.89
N ALA A 297 -9.34 19.79 -10.33
CA ALA A 297 -8.03 20.14 -9.76
C ALA A 297 -8.11 20.59 -8.29
N ALA A 298 -9.21 21.24 -7.88
CA ALA A 298 -9.46 21.63 -6.50
C ALA A 298 -9.79 20.42 -5.60
N HIS A 299 -10.64 19.50 -6.05
CA HIS A 299 -10.91 18.27 -5.30
C HIS A 299 -9.67 17.36 -5.22
N TRP A 300 -8.84 17.28 -6.27
CA TRP A 300 -7.53 16.61 -6.20
C TRP A 300 -6.50 17.34 -5.29
N SER A 301 -6.68 18.62 -4.96
CA SER A 301 -5.88 19.27 -3.92
C SER A 301 -6.26 18.83 -2.51
N GLY A 302 -7.49 18.33 -2.31
CA GLY A 302 -8.01 17.86 -1.02
C GLY A 302 -7.62 16.41 -0.64
N ILE A 303 -6.78 15.75 -1.44
CA ILE A 303 -6.25 14.40 -1.18
C ILE A 303 -4.79 14.52 -0.75
N THR A 304 -4.45 13.94 0.40
CA THR A 304 -3.16 14.05 1.10
C THR A 304 -2.28 12.80 0.90
N PRO A 305 -0.98 12.84 1.25
CA PRO A 305 -0.08 11.67 1.14
C PRO A 305 -0.50 10.42 1.91
N ARG A 306 -1.33 10.56 2.95
CA ARG A 306 -1.84 9.45 3.78
C ARG A 306 -3.06 8.77 3.19
N ASP A 307 -3.69 9.39 2.20
CA ASP A 307 -4.90 8.86 1.59
C ASP A 307 -4.57 7.80 0.55
N SER A 308 -5.33 6.71 0.52
CA SER A 308 -5.17 5.64 -0.49
C SER A 308 -5.29 6.15 -1.94
N ALA A 309 -6.01 7.27 -2.14
CA ALA A 309 -6.16 7.95 -3.42
C ALA A 309 -4.93 8.79 -3.85
N TRP A 310 -3.88 8.96 -3.01
CA TRP A 310 -2.71 9.79 -3.30
C TRP A 310 -2.01 9.43 -4.63
N ARG A 311 -1.86 8.14 -4.92
CA ARG A 311 -1.24 7.64 -6.16
C ARG A 311 -2.03 8.05 -7.41
N GLU A 312 -3.37 8.00 -7.36
CA GLU A 312 -4.24 8.42 -8.46
C GLU A 312 -4.25 9.95 -8.62
N ARG A 313 -4.26 10.67 -7.50
CA ARG A 313 -4.19 12.13 -7.45
C ARG A 313 -2.93 12.67 -8.17
N LEU A 314 -1.77 12.06 -7.91
CA LEU A 314 -0.51 12.38 -8.61
C LEU A 314 -0.52 12.08 -10.12
N GLN A 315 -1.42 11.21 -10.60
CA GLN A 315 -1.58 10.90 -12.03
C GLN A 315 -2.62 11.79 -12.72
N ARG A 316 -3.67 12.22 -12.00
CA ARG A 316 -4.81 12.96 -12.57
C ARG A 316 -4.73 14.48 -12.37
N ARG A 317 -4.29 14.99 -11.21
CA ARG A 317 -4.17 16.45 -10.97
C ARG A 317 -3.34 17.18 -12.04
N PRO A 318 -2.17 16.66 -12.49
CA PRO A 318 -1.37 17.32 -13.54
C PRO A 318 -2.14 17.56 -14.84
N ARG A 319 -3.00 16.62 -15.25
CA ARG A 319 -3.76 16.70 -16.51
C ARG A 319 -4.79 17.83 -16.47
N HIS A 320 -5.50 17.97 -15.36
CA HIS A 320 -6.46 19.06 -15.18
C HIS A 320 -5.77 20.42 -15.04
N LEU A 321 -4.60 20.49 -14.39
CA LEU A 321 -3.80 21.72 -14.32
C LEU A 321 -3.25 22.14 -15.68
N ALA A 322 -2.78 21.19 -16.50
CA ALA A 322 -2.31 21.46 -17.86
C ALA A 322 -3.44 22.00 -18.75
N ALA A 323 -4.64 21.42 -18.66
CA ALA A 323 -5.83 21.91 -19.37
C ALA A 323 -6.33 23.29 -18.87
N LEU A 324 -5.83 23.79 -17.73
CA LEU A 324 -6.06 25.14 -17.22
C LEU A 324 -4.87 26.09 -17.49
N GLY A 325 -3.83 25.66 -18.22
CA GLY A 325 -2.61 26.44 -18.44
C GLY A 325 -1.74 26.68 -17.19
N ARG A 326 -1.98 25.95 -16.08
CA ARG A 326 -1.31 26.14 -14.78
C ARG A 326 0.07 25.47 -14.73
N THR A 327 0.91 25.70 -15.74
CA THR A 327 2.17 24.99 -16.03
C THR A 327 3.14 24.93 -14.84
N ALA A 328 3.22 25.98 -14.02
CA ALA A 328 4.06 25.99 -12.82
C ALA A 328 3.61 24.96 -11.76
N GLU A 329 2.29 24.76 -11.59
CA GLU A 329 1.77 23.71 -10.70
C GLU A 329 1.87 22.32 -11.33
N VAL A 330 1.76 22.19 -12.66
CA VAL A 330 2.03 20.92 -13.36
C VAL A 330 3.45 20.46 -13.05
N LEU A 331 4.43 21.37 -13.13
CA LEU A 331 5.84 21.08 -12.81
C LEU A 331 6.03 20.63 -11.36
N ALA A 332 5.39 21.32 -10.40
CA ALA A 332 5.45 20.97 -8.98
C ALA A 332 4.80 19.60 -8.68
N GLU A 333 3.66 19.30 -9.30
CA GLU A 333 2.97 18.01 -9.15
C GLU A 333 3.77 16.84 -9.73
N LEU A 334 4.34 17.00 -10.92
CA LEU A 334 5.21 16.00 -11.53
C LEU A 334 6.49 15.80 -10.69
N ALA A 335 7.01 16.86 -10.06
CA ALA A 335 8.18 16.76 -9.17
C ALA A 335 7.86 16.00 -7.87
N LEU A 336 6.64 16.15 -7.31
CA LEU A 336 6.17 15.31 -6.21
C LEU A 336 6.02 13.84 -6.64
N ALA A 337 5.46 13.59 -7.83
CA ALA A 337 5.35 12.24 -8.36
C ALA A 337 6.72 11.57 -8.58
N ALA A 338 7.73 12.32 -9.00
CA ALA A 338 9.08 11.81 -9.26
C ALA A 338 9.82 11.38 -7.98
N ARG A 339 9.53 11.98 -6.82
CA ARG A 339 10.06 11.52 -5.52
C ARG A 339 9.62 10.10 -5.17
N HIS A 340 8.46 9.66 -5.67
CA HIS A 340 7.94 8.30 -5.46
C HIS A 340 8.33 7.33 -6.60
N ARG A 341 8.83 7.83 -7.73
CA ARG A 341 9.27 7.06 -8.91
C ARG A 341 10.48 7.72 -9.58
N PRO A 342 11.67 7.74 -8.94
CA PRO A 342 12.86 8.44 -9.44
C PRO A 342 13.50 7.77 -10.66
N GLU A 343 13.12 6.52 -10.95
CA GLU A 343 13.60 5.71 -12.09
C GLU A 343 12.64 5.72 -13.30
N ASP A 344 11.62 6.58 -13.31
CA ASP A 344 10.62 6.62 -14.40
C ASP A 344 11.05 7.61 -15.51
N PRO A 345 11.49 7.13 -16.70
CA PRO A 345 11.95 8.00 -17.78
C PRO A 345 10.80 8.72 -18.51
N ALA A 346 9.55 8.27 -18.38
CA ALA A 346 8.41 9.02 -18.92
C ALA A 346 8.13 10.24 -18.04
N LEU A 347 8.22 10.07 -16.72
CA LEU A 347 8.04 11.15 -15.74
C LEU A 347 9.19 12.17 -15.78
N ALA A 348 10.43 11.73 -15.91
CA ALA A 348 11.58 12.62 -16.14
C ALA A 348 11.43 13.43 -17.44
N ARG A 349 10.81 12.85 -18.48
CA ARG A 349 10.51 13.55 -19.74
C ARG A 349 9.41 14.59 -19.57
N SER A 350 8.27 14.24 -18.98
CA SER A 350 7.20 15.21 -18.73
C SER A 350 7.66 16.38 -17.84
N LEU A 351 8.58 16.13 -16.90
CA LEU A 351 9.26 17.18 -16.13
C LEU A 351 10.10 18.12 -17.00
N ALA A 352 10.93 17.58 -17.89
CA ALA A 352 11.72 18.37 -18.84
C ALA A 352 10.81 19.18 -19.79
N ASP A 353 9.81 18.55 -20.39
CA ASP A 353 8.84 19.17 -21.30
C ASP A 353 8.09 20.34 -20.61
N THR A 354 7.62 20.13 -19.38
CA THR A 354 6.90 21.16 -18.61
C THR A 354 7.84 22.30 -18.18
N ALA A 355 9.10 22.00 -17.83
CA ALA A 355 10.08 23.00 -17.45
C ALA A 355 10.54 23.86 -18.64
N GLU A 356 10.70 23.28 -19.83
CA GLU A 356 10.94 24.03 -21.07
C GLU A 356 9.75 24.95 -21.41
N ALA A 357 8.52 24.43 -21.35
CA ALA A 357 7.30 25.20 -21.60
C ALA A 357 7.08 26.37 -20.60
N LEU A 358 7.67 26.29 -19.40
CA LEU A 358 7.68 27.35 -18.39
C LEU A 358 8.87 28.33 -18.54
N GLY A 359 9.79 28.08 -19.48
CA GLY A 359 11.05 28.83 -19.59
C GLY A 359 12.04 28.57 -18.44
N ALA A 360 11.82 27.53 -17.63
CA ALA A 360 12.58 27.22 -16.43
C ALA A 360 13.91 26.49 -16.77
N THR A 361 14.80 27.15 -17.51
CA THR A 361 16.04 26.61 -18.12
C THR A 361 16.88 25.74 -17.18
N GLY A 362 16.98 26.10 -15.90
CA GLY A 362 17.72 25.33 -14.89
C GLY A 362 17.07 23.99 -14.52
N SER A 363 15.74 23.96 -14.39
CA SER A 363 14.96 22.75 -14.12
C SER A 363 14.92 21.86 -15.37
N ALA A 364 14.70 22.45 -16.56
CA ALA A 364 14.76 21.73 -17.82
C ALA A 364 16.09 20.98 -18.00
N ARG A 365 17.24 21.67 -17.80
CA ARG A 365 18.58 21.06 -17.85
C ARG A 365 18.74 19.90 -16.86
N ALA A 366 18.25 20.05 -15.62
CA ALA A 366 18.34 19.00 -14.60
C ALA A 366 17.52 17.76 -14.97
N HIS A 367 16.28 17.94 -15.43
CA HIS A 367 15.41 16.82 -15.81
C HIS A 367 15.84 16.15 -17.13
N LEU A 368 16.43 16.89 -18.07
CA LEU A 368 17.04 16.32 -19.28
C LEU A 368 18.29 15.48 -18.98
N ARG A 369 19.14 15.91 -18.03
CA ARG A 369 20.27 15.10 -17.56
C ARG A 369 19.78 13.79 -16.93
N ARG A 370 18.80 13.85 -16.01
CA ARG A 370 18.17 12.65 -15.44
C ARG A 370 17.50 11.76 -16.48
N LEU A 371 16.88 12.34 -17.52
CA LEU A 371 16.32 11.57 -18.64
C LEU A 371 17.40 10.88 -19.47
N ALA A 372 18.58 11.49 -19.64
CA ALA A 372 19.72 10.87 -20.33
C ALA A 372 20.36 9.73 -19.50
N GLU A 373 20.42 9.87 -18.17
CA GLU A 373 20.82 8.79 -17.25
C GLU A 373 19.86 7.59 -17.34
N LEU A 374 18.55 7.82 -17.30
CA LEU A 374 17.52 6.77 -17.30
C LEU A 374 17.25 6.16 -18.68
N ALA A 375 17.64 6.83 -19.77
CA ALA A 375 17.41 6.38 -21.14
C ALA A 375 18.61 6.69 -22.06
N PRO A 376 19.80 6.10 -21.80
CA PRO A 376 21.05 6.45 -22.49
C PRO A 376 21.04 6.17 -24.01
N GLY A 377 20.16 5.28 -24.49
CA GLY A 377 19.94 5.06 -25.92
C GLY A 377 19.15 6.19 -26.63
N SER A 378 18.57 7.14 -25.89
CA SER A 378 17.72 8.19 -26.46
C SER A 378 18.51 9.43 -26.86
N ARG A 379 18.76 9.61 -28.16
CA ARG A 379 19.41 10.81 -28.72
C ARG A 379 18.64 12.12 -28.47
N ALA A 380 17.35 12.06 -28.12
CA ALA A 380 16.50 13.22 -27.92
C ALA A 380 16.86 14.05 -26.67
N ALA A 381 17.25 13.40 -25.57
CA ALA A 381 17.60 14.11 -24.34
C ALA A 381 18.94 14.86 -24.46
N PRO A 382 20.05 14.27 -24.96
CA PRO A 382 21.29 15.00 -25.23
C PRO A 382 21.12 16.15 -26.23
N ALA A 383 20.30 15.97 -27.28
CA ALA A 383 20.07 17.02 -28.29
C ALA A 383 19.34 18.25 -27.72
N ARG A 384 18.36 18.07 -26.82
CA ARG A 384 17.69 19.16 -26.09
C ARG A 384 18.57 19.75 -24.98
N LEU A 385 19.43 18.93 -24.38
CA LEU A 385 20.36 19.35 -23.34
C LEU A 385 21.45 20.27 -23.89
N ALA A 386 22.03 19.96 -25.05
CA ALA A 386 23.16 20.70 -25.64
C ALA A 386 22.99 22.24 -25.76
N PRO A 387 21.84 22.82 -26.20
CA PRO A 387 21.63 24.27 -26.19
C PRO A 387 21.29 24.85 -24.81
N LEU A 388 20.91 24.01 -23.84
CA LEU A 388 20.57 24.42 -22.47
C LEU A 388 21.77 24.30 -21.53
N GLU A 389 22.76 23.44 -21.81
CA GLU A 389 24.09 23.48 -21.20
C GLU A 389 24.65 24.92 -21.30
N PRO A 390 25.26 25.46 -20.22
CA PRO A 390 25.98 26.71 -20.36
C PRO A 390 27.12 26.49 -21.37
N ARG A 391 27.18 27.32 -22.43
CA ARG A 391 28.39 27.38 -23.28
C ARG A 391 29.60 27.50 -22.35
N PRO A 392 30.68 26.72 -22.56
CA PRO A 392 31.85 26.77 -21.70
C PRO A 392 32.33 28.22 -21.63
N PRO A 393 32.60 28.76 -20.42
CA PRO A 393 32.82 30.19 -20.26
C PRO A 393 33.95 30.69 -21.16
N GLY A 394 33.67 31.78 -21.88
CA GLY A 394 34.64 32.44 -22.75
C GLY A 394 35.92 32.75 -21.98
N HIS A 395 37.07 32.53 -22.61
CA HIS A 395 38.33 32.30 -21.91
C HIS A 395 38.84 33.52 -21.12
N GLY A 396 38.53 33.54 -19.82
CA GLY A 396 39.55 33.85 -18.81
C GLY A 396 40.56 32.70 -18.70
N PRO A 397 41.74 32.91 -18.07
CA PRO A 397 42.83 31.93 -18.06
C PRO A 397 42.41 30.56 -17.51
N ALA A 398 42.87 29.51 -18.18
CA ALA A 398 42.17 28.22 -18.21
C ALA A 398 42.22 27.40 -16.92
N GLY A 399 41.16 26.61 -16.70
CA GLY A 399 41.19 25.42 -15.86
C GLY A 399 41.36 25.68 -14.36
N LEU A 400 40.56 26.59 -13.79
CA LEU A 400 40.52 26.87 -12.35
C LEU A 400 39.14 26.62 -11.77
N ALA A 401 38.94 25.43 -11.20
CA ALA A 401 37.92 25.19 -10.19
C ALA A 401 38.26 25.97 -8.92
N SER A 402 37.26 26.27 -8.09
CA SER A 402 37.49 26.96 -6.82
C SER A 402 38.12 25.99 -5.81
N PRO A 403 39.30 26.26 -5.23
CA PRO A 403 40.05 25.34 -4.37
C PRO A 403 39.46 25.17 -2.96
N LEU A 404 38.16 25.41 -2.79
CA LEU A 404 37.49 25.38 -1.49
C LEU A 404 36.40 24.33 -1.54
N VAL A 405 36.48 23.34 -0.63
CA VAL A 405 35.35 22.47 -0.29
C VAL A 405 34.40 23.28 0.58
N ASN A 406 33.74 24.26 -0.04
CA ASN A 406 32.62 24.95 0.55
C ASN A 406 31.49 25.00 -0.48
N PRO A 407 30.35 24.35 -0.22
CA PRO A 407 29.17 24.58 -1.02
C PRO A 407 28.69 26.02 -0.77
N THR A 408 29.05 26.93 -1.69
CA THR A 408 28.30 28.19 -1.87
C THR A 408 26.80 27.85 -1.75
N LEU A 409 25.99 28.59 -0.99
CA LEU A 409 24.75 28.04 -0.37
C LEU A 409 23.64 27.52 -1.33
N ARG A 410 23.91 27.52 -2.63
CA ARG A 410 23.36 26.61 -3.66
C ARG A 410 23.33 25.12 -3.28
N ALA A 411 24.19 24.66 -2.36
CA ALA A 411 24.27 23.25 -1.93
C ALA A 411 24.61 23.10 -0.42
N TRP A 412 24.17 24.05 0.41
CA TRP A 412 24.43 24.07 1.86
C TRP A 412 23.59 23.01 2.60
N ASP A 413 24.25 22.21 3.43
CA ASP A 413 23.69 21.10 4.22
C ASP A 413 23.39 21.46 5.68
N GLY A 414 23.92 22.60 6.16
CA GLY A 414 23.77 23.10 7.52
C GLY A 414 22.48 23.89 7.82
N PRO A 415 22.33 24.44 9.04
CA PRO A 415 21.24 25.35 9.39
C PRO A 415 21.39 26.71 8.68
N VAL A 416 20.26 27.35 8.36
CA VAL A 416 20.23 28.65 7.64
C VAL A 416 20.78 29.81 8.49
N SER A 417 20.71 29.68 9.81
CA SER A 417 21.26 30.58 10.81
C SER A 417 21.45 29.87 12.15
N GLY A 418 22.35 30.36 13.00
CA GLY A 418 22.57 29.80 14.33
C GLY A 418 23.46 30.69 15.21
N ALA A 419 23.81 30.16 16.38
CA ALA A 419 24.77 30.74 17.31
C ALA A 419 25.85 29.70 17.67
N VAL A 420 27.04 30.18 18.05
CA VAL A 420 28.21 29.38 18.38
C VAL A 420 28.84 29.91 19.66
N GLU A 421 29.01 29.02 20.63
CA GLU A 421 29.75 29.25 21.87
C GLU A 421 30.89 28.22 21.95
N GLY A 422 32.13 28.68 21.82
CA GLY A 422 33.29 27.81 21.67
C GLY A 422 33.60 27.49 20.20
N GLU A 423 33.23 26.29 19.74
CA GLU A 423 33.48 25.79 18.39
C GLU A 423 32.27 24.97 17.88
N ALA A 424 31.90 25.15 16.61
CA ALA A 424 30.87 24.36 15.94
C ALA A 424 31.19 24.15 14.45
N ARG A 425 31.10 22.90 13.98
CA ARG A 425 31.03 22.59 12.55
C ARG A 425 29.61 22.85 12.06
N VAL A 426 29.43 23.84 11.20
CA VAL A 426 28.09 24.32 10.79
C VAL A 426 27.67 23.84 9.40
N ALA A 427 28.61 23.36 8.57
CA ALA A 427 28.35 22.74 7.27
C ALA A 427 29.54 21.83 6.89
N ALA A 428 29.38 21.01 5.85
CA ALA A 428 30.53 20.30 5.27
C ALA A 428 31.62 21.31 4.83
N GLY A 429 32.82 21.19 5.42
CA GLY A 429 33.95 22.07 5.14
C GLY A 429 33.87 23.48 5.76
N LEU A 430 32.98 23.73 6.74
CA LEU A 430 32.95 25.00 7.49
C LEU A 430 32.85 24.78 9.01
N VAL A 431 33.85 25.29 9.72
CA VAL A 431 33.88 25.35 11.19
C VAL A 431 33.91 26.81 11.64
N LEU A 432 33.09 27.16 12.63
CA LEU A 432 33.06 28.48 13.25
C LEU A 432 33.53 28.38 14.70
N ARG A 433 34.26 29.40 15.18
CA ARG A 433 34.69 29.51 16.59
C ARG A 433 34.45 30.93 17.12
N GLY A 434 34.18 31.05 18.40
CA GLY A 434 33.97 32.34 19.07
C GLY A 434 33.04 32.23 20.27
N ARG A 435 32.82 33.33 20.98
CA ARG A 435 31.79 33.46 22.03
C ARG A 435 30.74 34.48 21.57
N GLY A 436 29.47 34.20 21.82
CA GLY A 436 28.35 35.01 21.32
C GLY A 436 28.28 35.14 19.79
N LEU A 437 28.98 34.28 19.04
CA LEU A 437 29.06 34.39 17.58
C LEU A 437 27.74 33.93 16.95
N ARG A 438 27.07 34.81 16.21
CA ARG A 438 25.86 34.47 15.45
C ARG A 438 26.17 34.43 13.96
N PHE A 439 25.58 33.49 13.24
CA PHE A 439 25.73 33.36 11.79
C PHE A 439 24.38 33.23 11.07
N ALA A 440 24.32 33.69 9.82
CA ALA A 440 23.16 33.55 8.94
C ALA A 440 23.56 33.60 7.46
N ALA A 441 22.74 33.02 6.59
CA ALA A 441 22.86 33.24 5.15
C ALA A 441 22.72 34.73 4.78
N ALA A 442 23.57 35.20 3.86
CA ALA A 442 23.49 36.54 3.25
C ALA A 442 23.08 36.45 1.78
N ALA A 443 22.54 37.55 1.26
CA ALA A 443 22.03 37.63 -0.11
C ALA A 443 23.10 37.24 -1.16
N PRO A 444 22.70 36.55 -2.25
CA PRO A 444 23.64 36.06 -3.25
C PRO A 444 24.20 37.22 -4.11
N ARG A 445 25.52 37.42 -4.07
CA ARG A 445 26.20 38.50 -4.78
C ARG A 445 27.07 37.96 -5.91
N ALA A 446 27.04 38.62 -7.07
CA ALA A 446 27.98 38.37 -8.16
C ALA A 446 29.22 39.25 -7.94
N LEU A 447 30.42 38.68 -8.03
CA LEU A 447 31.68 39.40 -7.84
C LEU A 447 32.22 39.98 -9.16
N ARG A 448 31.66 39.57 -10.30
CA ARG A 448 31.83 40.21 -11.62
C ARG A 448 30.51 40.19 -12.40
N PRO A 449 30.32 41.09 -13.40
CA PRO A 449 29.23 40.97 -14.36
C PRO A 449 29.22 39.60 -15.04
N GLY A 450 28.04 38.98 -15.18
CA GLY A 450 27.89 37.65 -15.79
C GLY A 450 28.29 36.45 -14.91
N GLU A 451 28.93 36.66 -13.75
CA GLU A 451 29.23 35.54 -12.84
C GLU A 451 27.99 35.07 -12.08
N LEU A 452 27.89 33.74 -11.91
CA LEU A 452 26.88 33.13 -11.05
C LEU A 452 27.06 33.63 -9.60
N PRO A 453 26.02 34.23 -8.99
CA PRO A 453 26.14 34.86 -7.67
C PRO A 453 26.28 33.80 -6.57
N ALA A 454 27.13 34.08 -5.58
CA ALA A 454 27.27 33.25 -4.39
C ALA A 454 26.65 33.95 -3.18
N TYR A 455 25.81 33.21 -2.46
CA TYR A 455 25.39 33.56 -1.10
C TYR A 455 26.62 33.77 -0.23
N GLY A 456 26.61 34.85 0.57
CA GLY A 456 27.62 35.08 1.59
C GLY A 456 27.22 34.45 2.92
N LEU A 457 28.18 34.36 3.84
CA LEU A 457 27.98 34.07 5.24
C LEU A 457 27.98 35.39 6.02
N ARG A 458 26.87 35.76 6.65
CA ARG A 458 26.84 36.86 7.62
C ARG A 458 27.30 36.32 8.96
N LEU A 459 28.30 36.97 9.56
CA LEU A 459 28.82 36.71 10.90
C LEU A 459 28.61 37.97 11.75
N ALA A 460 28.05 37.80 12.94
CA ALA A 460 27.88 38.85 13.94
C ALA A 460 28.64 38.43 15.21
N VAL A 461 29.70 39.17 15.52
CA VAL A 461 30.57 38.95 16.69
C VAL A 461 30.03 39.84 17.81
N ALA A 462 29.64 39.24 18.94
CA ALA A 462 29.15 39.97 20.09
C ALA A 462 30.30 40.63 20.86
N GLU A 463 31.30 39.85 21.27
CA GLU A 463 32.47 40.32 22.03
C GLU A 463 33.72 39.48 21.68
N GLY A 464 34.90 40.04 21.91
CA GLY A 464 36.18 39.35 21.76
C GLY A 464 36.57 39.08 20.30
N ALA A 465 36.81 37.81 19.98
CA ALA A 465 37.28 37.36 18.67
C ALA A 465 36.54 36.09 18.20
N ALA A 466 36.45 35.94 16.89
CA ALA A 466 35.82 34.80 16.21
C ALA A 466 36.70 34.29 15.06
N GLU A 467 36.56 33.00 14.70
CA GLU A 467 37.15 32.41 13.49
C GLU A 467 36.07 31.79 12.60
N ALA A 468 36.26 31.88 11.29
CA ALA A 468 35.57 31.06 10.30
C ALA A 468 36.60 30.28 9.47
N GLU A 469 36.62 28.96 9.63
CA GLU A 469 37.55 28.03 8.99
C GLU A 469 36.88 27.28 7.84
N PHE A 470 37.36 27.52 6.62
CA PHE A 470 36.87 26.97 5.36
C PHE A 470 37.85 25.94 4.80
N ALA A 471 37.43 24.69 4.65
CA ALA A 471 38.29 23.60 4.17
C ALA A 471 38.73 23.81 2.71
N LEU A 472 40.01 23.60 2.43
CA LEU A 472 40.59 23.67 1.08
C LEU A 472 40.57 22.30 0.41
N GLU A 473 40.22 22.31 -0.87
CA GLU A 473 40.37 21.18 -1.80
C GLU A 473 41.83 21.11 -2.28
N PRO A 474 42.40 19.94 -2.62
CA PRO A 474 43.84 19.83 -2.94
C PRO A 474 44.30 20.68 -4.14
N VAL A 475 45.13 21.69 -3.87
CA VAL A 475 45.65 22.64 -4.85
C VAL A 475 47.08 22.27 -5.27
N SER A 476 47.24 21.84 -6.53
CA SER A 476 48.51 21.38 -7.10
C SER A 476 49.46 22.51 -7.55
N THR A 477 48.93 23.72 -7.76
CA THR A 477 49.68 24.93 -8.15
C THR A 477 49.27 26.10 -7.25
N GLY A 478 50.06 27.16 -7.19
CA GLY A 478 49.63 28.37 -6.47
C GLY A 478 48.49 29.06 -7.21
N LEU A 479 47.59 29.73 -6.48
CA LEU A 479 46.44 30.44 -7.02
C LEU A 479 46.37 31.86 -6.48
N ARG A 480 46.21 32.84 -7.37
CA ARG A 480 45.75 34.17 -6.97
C ARG A 480 44.25 34.09 -6.70
N MET A 481 43.83 34.43 -5.50
CA MET A 481 42.46 34.35 -5.01
C MET A 481 41.89 35.77 -4.76
N ALA A 482 40.57 35.86 -4.63
CA ALA A 482 39.90 37.01 -4.05
C ALA A 482 38.76 36.63 -3.10
N LEU A 483 38.69 37.36 -1.98
CA LEU A 483 37.64 37.32 -0.95
C LEU A 483 36.86 38.65 -1.00
N ALA A 484 35.56 38.65 -0.75
CA ALA A 484 34.83 39.91 -0.56
C ALA A 484 34.28 40.02 0.86
N LEU A 485 34.58 41.13 1.53
CA LEU A 485 34.13 41.47 2.89
C LEU A 485 33.32 42.77 2.88
N GLU A 486 32.21 42.79 3.61
CA GLU A 486 31.30 43.94 3.73
C GLU A 486 30.82 44.05 5.19
N GLY A 487 31.22 45.10 5.89
CA GLY A 487 30.85 45.37 7.28
C GLY A 487 29.48 46.06 7.41
N SER A 488 28.89 46.02 8.61
CA SER A 488 27.73 46.83 8.97
C SER A 488 28.08 48.32 9.09
N GLN A 489 27.18 49.22 8.70
CA GLN A 489 27.29 50.65 9.04
C GLN A 489 27.17 50.83 10.56
N GLY A 490 28.18 51.43 11.18
CA GLY A 490 28.25 51.78 12.60
C GLY A 490 29.27 52.89 12.83
N GLN A 491 29.17 53.61 13.95
CA GLN A 491 29.95 54.83 14.23
C GLN A 491 31.37 54.56 14.79
N GLY A 492 31.98 53.42 14.46
CA GLY A 492 33.29 53.01 15.00
C GLY A 492 34.22 52.44 13.93
N PRO A 493 35.52 52.30 14.23
CA PRO A 493 36.45 51.61 13.34
C PRO A 493 36.03 50.14 13.20
N GLY A 494 35.75 49.70 11.97
CA GLY A 494 35.25 48.35 11.72
C GLY A 494 36.20 47.24 12.19
N MET A 495 35.62 46.07 12.48
CA MET A 495 36.32 44.89 12.99
C MET A 495 37.58 44.61 12.19
N ALA A 496 38.67 44.27 12.89
CA ALA A 496 39.87 43.77 12.22
C ALA A 496 39.60 42.36 11.67
N ALA A 497 40.12 42.08 10.49
CA ALA A 497 39.87 40.86 9.73
C ALA A 497 41.18 40.31 9.17
N THR A 498 41.59 39.16 9.68
CA THR A 498 42.90 38.54 9.41
C THR A 498 42.67 37.19 8.75
N LEU A 499 43.08 37.04 7.49
CA LEU A 499 42.95 35.79 6.73
C LEU A 499 44.25 34.99 6.83
N LEU A 500 44.14 33.77 7.36
CA LEU A 500 45.21 32.83 7.62
C LEU A 500 45.04 31.58 6.75
N LEU A 501 46.14 30.89 6.47
CA LEU A 501 46.18 29.53 5.94
C LEU A 501 46.62 28.57 7.05
N ARG A 502 45.66 27.82 7.59
CA ARG A 502 45.86 26.76 8.58
C ARG A 502 46.17 25.45 7.87
N ARG A 503 47.21 24.74 8.31
CA ARG A 503 47.64 23.44 7.75
C ARG A 503 48.10 22.54 8.88
N ALA A 504 47.76 21.25 8.82
CA ALA A 504 48.12 20.29 9.85
C ALA A 504 49.65 20.29 10.11
N GLY A 505 50.04 20.43 11.37
CA GLY A 505 51.46 20.46 11.78
C GLY A 505 52.25 21.71 11.35
N GLN A 506 51.60 22.80 10.90
CA GLN A 506 52.27 24.05 10.53
C GLN A 506 51.62 25.25 11.21
N PRO A 507 52.39 26.30 11.57
CA PRO A 507 51.81 27.54 12.08
C PRO A 507 50.94 28.22 11.02
N ASP A 508 49.85 28.85 11.47
CA ASP A 508 48.92 29.60 10.63
C ASP A 508 49.66 30.69 9.84
N ARG A 509 49.66 30.57 8.51
CA ARG A 509 50.34 31.53 7.63
C ARG A 509 49.41 32.70 7.31
N LEU A 510 49.81 33.93 7.64
CA LEU A 510 49.13 35.14 7.20
C LEU A 510 49.08 35.22 5.66
N LEU A 511 47.88 35.47 5.12
CA LEU A 511 47.63 35.73 3.70
C LEU A 511 47.19 37.17 3.44
N LEU A 512 46.42 37.76 4.38
CA LEU A 512 45.88 39.12 4.30
C LEU A 512 45.52 39.60 5.71
N GLU A 513 45.70 40.89 5.99
CA GLU A 513 45.12 41.57 7.15
C GLU A 513 44.47 42.88 6.71
N THR A 514 43.30 43.20 7.27
CA THR A 514 42.52 44.38 6.87
C THR A 514 41.51 44.78 7.97
N ARG A 515 40.71 45.82 7.72
CA ARG A 515 39.51 46.14 8.51
C ARG A 515 38.26 46.06 7.65
N THR A 516 37.16 45.63 8.27
CA THR A 516 35.85 45.62 7.62
C THR A 516 35.34 47.04 7.40
N GLU A 517 34.86 47.35 6.20
CA GLU A 517 34.28 48.65 5.86
C GLU A 517 32.79 48.51 5.50
N PRO A 518 31.97 49.57 5.67
CA PRO A 518 30.55 49.54 5.28
C PRO A 518 30.30 49.55 3.77
N ARG A 519 31.36 49.51 2.96
CA ARG A 519 31.32 49.24 1.52
C ARG A 519 32.01 47.89 1.26
N PRO A 520 31.51 47.08 0.32
CA PRO A 520 32.08 45.77 0.01
C PRO A 520 33.47 45.93 -0.65
N ARG A 521 34.52 45.48 0.02
CA ARG A 521 35.89 45.46 -0.53
C ARG A 521 36.19 44.07 -1.11
N LEU A 522 36.66 44.04 -2.37
CA LEU A 522 37.18 42.82 -3.00
C LEU A 522 38.69 42.74 -2.79
N LEU A 523 39.09 41.87 -1.88
CA LEU A 523 40.45 41.74 -1.36
C LEU A 523 41.15 40.58 -2.07
N ARG A 524 42.40 40.77 -2.52
CA ARG A 524 43.15 39.76 -3.28
C ARG A 524 44.29 39.19 -2.43
N PHE A 525 44.53 37.88 -2.54
CA PHE A 525 45.60 37.20 -1.81
C PHE A 525 46.15 36.02 -2.62
N ASP A 526 47.39 35.62 -2.37
CA ASP A 526 48.05 34.52 -3.08
C ASP A 526 48.09 33.25 -2.21
N LEU A 527 47.27 32.28 -2.59
CA LEU A 527 47.22 30.94 -1.99
C LEU A 527 48.36 30.08 -2.60
N PRO A 528 49.31 29.56 -1.79
CA PRO A 528 50.30 28.59 -2.29
C PRO A 528 49.65 27.26 -2.71
N PRO A 529 50.40 26.32 -3.33
CA PRO A 529 49.96 24.93 -3.40
C PRO A 529 49.69 24.38 -1.98
N VAL A 530 48.57 23.69 -1.80
CA VAL A 530 48.09 23.15 -0.53
C VAL A 530 47.48 21.79 -0.81
N ARG A 531 48.09 20.70 -0.33
CA ARG A 531 47.49 19.35 -0.46
C ARG A 531 46.31 19.15 0.48
N GLU A 532 46.39 19.71 1.68
CA GLU A 532 45.37 19.65 2.73
C GLU A 532 45.54 20.87 3.65
N GLY A 533 44.44 21.46 4.12
CA GLY A 533 44.43 22.66 4.96
C GLY A 533 43.11 23.40 4.91
N ALA A 534 43.07 24.60 5.50
CA ALA A 534 41.90 25.46 5.54
C ALA A 534 42.28 26.95 5.49
N LEU A 535 41.38 27.78 4.96
CA LEU A 535 41.43 29.23 5.13
C LEU A 535 40.72 29.61 6.42
N VAL A 536 41.36 30.34 7.30
CA VAL A 536 40.78 30.82 8.56
C VAL A 536 40.67 32.32 8.51
N LEU A 537 39.44 32.84 8.51
CA LEU A 537 39.17 34.26 8.68
C LEU A 537 38.95 34.53 10.17
N ARG A 538 39.95 35.13 10.83
CA ARG A 538 39.82 35.66 12.19
C ARG A 538 39.21 37.06 12.14
N LEU A 539 38.27 37.32 13.05
CA LEU A 539 37.56 38.59 13.22
C LEU A 539 37.74 39.07 14.65
N GLU A 540 38.13 40.32 14.84
CA GLU A 540 38.39 40.90 16.17
C GLU A 540 37.61 42.21 16.39
N GLY A 541 36.95 42.28 17.55
CA GLY A 541 36.05 43.37 17.95
C GLY A 541 34.57 43.07 17.65
N PRO A 542 33.65 43.81 18.30
CA PRO A 542 32.22 43.65 18.10
C PRO A 542 31.77 44.18 16.73
N GLY A 543 30.80 43.54 16.10
CA GLY A 543 30.23 44.01 14.83
C GLY A 543 29.58 42.93 13.98
N THR A 544 29.20 43.28 12.75
CA THR A 544 28.68 42.34 11.75
C THR A 544 29.44 42.49 10.43
N VAL A 545 29.77 41.36 9.81
CA VAL A 545 30.40 41.27 8.49
C VAL A 545 29.68 40.25 7.61
N VAL A 546 29.58 40.53 6.33
CA VAL A 546 29.22 39.55 5.29
C VAL A 546 30.49 39.10 4.59
N VAL A 547 30.71 37.80 4.58
CA VAL A 547 31.86 37.11 3.97
C VAL A 547 31.37 36.36 2.74
N HIS A 548 31.76 36.78 1.54
CA HIS A 548 31.51 35.96 0.34
C HIS A 548 32.69 35.00 0.13
N PRO A 549 32.44 33.70 -0.16
CA PRO A 549 33.49 32.69 -0.20
C PRO A 549 34.57 33.02 -1.25
N PRO A 550 35.87 32.83 -0.95
CA PRO A 550 36.95 33.13 -1.87
C PRO A 550 36.83 32.44 -3.24
N ARG A 551 37.28 33.11 -4.29
CA ARG A 551 37.32 32.59 -5.67
C ARG A 551 38.72 32.69 -6.28
N PRO A 552 39.14 31.75 -7.13
CA PRO A 552 40.37 31.85 -7.90
C PRO A 552 40.25 32.91 -9.01
N LEU A 553 41.36 33.58 -9.29
CA LEU A 553 41.52 34.57 -10.35
C LEU A 553 42.51 34.12 -11.42
N ALA A 554 43.63 33.49 -11.02
CA ALA A 554 44.71 33.03 -11.90
C ALA A 554 45.59 31.97 -11.23
N ARG A 555 46.41 31.24 -12.01
CA ARG A 555 47.52 30.42 -11.50
C ARG A 555 48.73 31.29 -11.18
N LEU A 556 49.56 30.83 -10.24
CA LEU A 556 50.83 31.44 -9.84
C LEU A 556 51.97 30.58 -10.39
N ASP A 557 52.21 30.70 -11.70
CA ASP A 557 53.22 29.92 -12.42
C ASP A 557 54.63 30.49 -12.15
N GLY A 558 55.22 30.10 -11.01
CA GLY A 558 56.64 30.24 -10.68
C GLY A 558 57.19 31.64 -10.37
N ALA A 559 56.56 32.73 -10.86
CA ALA A 559 57.10 34.08 -10.80
C ALA A 559 56.37 35.01 -9.80
N GLN A 560 57.05 35.32 -8.68
CA GLN A 560 56.86 36.46 -7.77
C GLN A 560 55.42 36.92 -7.46
N ALA A 561 54.93 36.52 -6.29
CA ALA A 561 53.81 37.18 -5.62
C ALA A 561 54.16 38.64 -5.29
N VAL A 562 53.20 39.55 -5.51
CA VAL A 562 53.28 40.95 -5.08
C VAL A 562 52.02 41.23 -4.25
N PRO A 563 52.13 41.47 -2.94
CA PRO A 563 51.00 41.96 -2.15
C PRO A 563 50.72 43.41 -2.55
N GLY A 564 49.47 43.71 -2.90
CA GLY A 564 49.08 45.05 -3.32
C GLY A 564 47.57 45.19 -3.42
N ASP A 565 47.03 46.21 -2.74
CA ASP A 565 45.62 46.55 -2.78
C ASP A 565 45.20 46.98 -4.18
N PHE A 566 44.29 46.20 -4.77
CA PHE A 566 43.55 46.59 -5.96
C PHE A 566 42.11 46.89 -5.59
N GLU A 567 41.90 48.04 -4.94
CA GLU A 567 40.68 48.79 -5.17
C GLU A 567 40.53 49.02 -6.67
N THR A 568 39.37 48.70 -7.23
CA THR A 568 39.03 48.94 -8.63
C THR A 568 37.60 49.47 -8.70
N PRO A 569 37.31 50.48 -9.54
CA PRO A 569 38.05 50.83 -10.75
C PRO A 569 39.09 51.97 -10.59
N GLY A 570 40.22 51.84 -11.30
CA GLY A 570 41.22 52.90 -11.41
C GLY A 570 42.45 52.52 -12.23
N LEU A 571 43.17 51.46 -11.81
CA LEU A 571 44.50 51.16 -12.37
C LEU A 571 44.46 50.28 -13.64
N ALA A 572 44.15 50.91 -14.77
CA ALA A 572 44.37 50.34 -16.11
C ALA A 572 45.61 50.93 -16.83
N ALA A 573 46.44 51.69 -16.12
CA ALA A 573 47.65 52.34 -16.64
C ALA A 573 48.77 52.36 -15.58
N ARG A 574 50.02 52.13 -16.03
CA ARG A 574 51.29 52.04 -15.26
C ARG A 574 51.46 50.76 -14.39
N LEU A 575 52.65 50.15 -14.22
CA LEU A 575 53.83 49.92 -15.08
C LEU A 575 54.87 49.00 -14.34
N ALA A 576 55.59 48.13 -15.06
CA ALA A 576 56.90 47.52 -14.71
C ALA A 576 57.06 46.53 -13.50
N LEU A 577 58.29 45.98 -13.36
CA LEU A 577 58.82 44.91 -12.47
C LEU A 577 60.29 45.28 -12.06
N PRO A 578 61.10 44.43 -11.35
CA PRO A 578 61.04 43.83 -10.00
C PRO A 578 62.24 44.38 -9.14
N PRO A 579 63.20 43.63 -8.50
CA PRO A 579 63.21 42.41 -7.65
C PRO A 579 63.98 42.52 -6.28
N HIS A 580 64.02 41.43 -5.49
CA HIS A 580 65.07 41.03 -4.48
C HIS A 580 65.17 41.79 -3.13
N ARG A 581 65.66 41.21 -2.00
CA ARG A 581 66.14 39.83 -1.66
C ARG A 581 65.94 39.51 -0.15
N ALA A 582 66.07 38.24 0.26
CA ALA A 582 65.89 37.74 1.65
C ALA A 582 67.13 36.97 2.18
N PRO A 583 67.18 36.68 3.50
CA PRO A 583 67.39 35.31 4.07
C PRO A 583 66.46 35.10 5.33
N ARG A 584 66.44 34.06 6.19
CA ARG A 584 66.67 32.57 6.30
C ARG A 584 66.05 32.17 7.71
N ARG A 585 65.98 30.97 8.30
CA ARG A 585 66.39 29.53 8.18
C ARG A 585 65.44 28.70 9.12
N ASP A 586 65.41 27.37 9.35
CA ASP A 586 66.12 26.18 8.83
C ASP A 586 65.23 24.88 8.83
N MET A 587 65.49 23.88 9.70
CA MET A 587 64.95 22.49 9.70
C MET A 587 65.16 21.78 11.08
N PRO A 588 64.89 20.47 11.37
CA PRO A 588 64.75 19.28 10.48
C PRO A 588 63.68 18.16 10.79
N ALA A 589 63.46 17.28 9.79
CA ALA A 589 63.28 15.78 9.83
C ALA A 589 62.18 15.05 10.66
N GLU A 590 61.75 13.79 10.38
CA GLU A 590 61.41 13.08 9.11
C GLU A 590 60.76 11.67 9.34
N ILE A 591 60.03 11.12 8.34
CA ILE A 591 59.76 9.67 8.03
C ILE A 591 58.92 8.77 8.98
N GLY A 592 57.96 7.98 8.41
CA GLY A 592 57.60 6.62 8.90
C GLY A 592 56.10 6.21 8.90
N VAL A 593 55.75 5.04 8.33
CA VAL A 593 54.38 4.42 8.34
C VAL A 593 54.47 2.88 8.35
N PRO A 594 53.49 2.14 8.93
CA PRO A 594 52.73 1.15 8.13
C PRO A 594 51.24 0.95 8.55
N PHE A 595 50.54 -0.01 7.90
CA PHE A 595 49.08 -0.26 7.93
C PHE A 595 48.63 -1.43 8.84
N THR A 596 47.31 -1.61 9.08
CA THR A 596 46.48 -2.81 8.66
C THR A 596 45.06 -2.81 9.29
N THR A 597 44.08 -3.45 8.61
CA THR A 597 42.64 -3.56 8.95
C THR A 597 42.28 -4.79 9.81
N ILE A 598 41.19 -4.73 10.59
CA ILE A 598 40.44 -5.91 11.08
C ILE A 598 38.92 -5.67 10.99
N GLU A 599 38.15 -6.64 10.48
CA GLU A 599 36.68 -6.73 10.61
C GLU A 599 36.29 -7.87 11.56
N ILE A 600 35.31 -7.67 12.44
CA ILE A 600 34.47 -8.76 13.02
C ILE A 600 33.04 -8.23 13.21
N ALA A 601 32.06 -9.06 12.86
CA ALA A 601 30.64 -8.95 13.21
C ALA A 601 30.16 -10.30 13.82
N PRO A 602 28.96 -10.41 14.43
CA PRO A 602 27.87 -9.45 14.55
C PRO A 602 27.33 -9.29 16.00
N ALA A 603 26.12 -8.72 16.12
CA ALA A 603 25.25 -8.57 17.30
C ALA A 603 25.51 -7.36 18.23
N ALA A 604 24.41 -6.75 18.64
CA ALA A 604 24.28 -5.56 19.48
C ALA A 604 22.96 -5.68 20.30
N PRO A 605 22.65 -4.79 21.26
CA PRO A 605 23.39 -3.62 21.72
C PRO A 605 23.58 -3.52 23.26
N ALA A 606 24.39 -2.56 23.69
CA ALA A 606 24.22 -1.84 24.95
C ALA A 606 24.46 -0.35 24.68
N GLY A 607 23.67 0.56 25.24
CA GLY A 607 23.78 1.98 24.91
C GLY A 607 22.98 2.90 25.84
N THR A 608 23.52 4.11 26.03
CA THR A 608 22.94 5.17 26.86
C THR A 608 22.15 6.14 25.99
N LEU A 609 20.91 6.45 26.38
CA LEU A 609 20.00 7.30 25.62
C LEU A 609 19.77 8.63 26.36
N ARG A 610 19.95 9.76 25.67
CA ARG A 610 19.68 11.11 26.20
C ARG A 610 18.59 11.78 25.37
N ALA A 611 17.66 12.44 26.04
CA ALA A 611 16.57 13.22 25.44
C ALA A 611 16.39 14.55 26.20
N VAL A 612 15.77 15.53 25.56
CA VAL A 612 15.47 16.86 26.13
C VAL A 612 14.02 17.20 25.82
N LEU A 613 13.34 17.84 26.78
CA LEU A 613 11.99 18.38 26.67
C LEU A 613 12.05 19.91 26.67
N ASP A 614 11.19 20.56 25.89
CA ASP A 614 11.11 22.03 25.84
C ASP A 614 10.72 22.62 27.21
N GLY A 615 11.45 23.66 27.64
CA GLY A 615 11.02 24.57 28.71
C GLY A 615 12.08 24.92 29.75
N THR A 616 12.86 23.96 30.25
CA THR A 616 13.81 24.18 31.36
C THR A 616 15.10 23.36 31.26
N SER A 617 16.22 23.95 31.65
CA SER A 617 17.57 23.47 31.34
C SER A 617 18.26 22.67 32.47
N ALA A 618 18.09 21.34 32.48
CA ALA A 618 19.00 20.42 33.17
C ALA A 618 18.87 18.97 32.61
N PRO A 619 19.92 18.39 31.98
CA PRO A 619 19.91 16.99 31.59
C PRO A 619 20.38 16.08 32.74
N PHE A 620 19.57 15.08 33.10
CA PHE A 620 20.02 13.97 33.95
C PHE A 620 20.54 12.80 33.10
N GLU A 621 21.16 11.82 33.76
CA GLU A 621 21.88 10.71 33.13
C GLU A 621 21.48 9.40 33.83
N CYS A 622 21.35 8.30 33.07
CA CYS A 622 20.97 7.00 33.61
C CYS A 622 21.80 5.91 32.93
N VAL A 623 22.44 5.04 33.72
CA VAL A 623 23.37 4.01 33.24
C VAL A 623 22.69 2.63 33.30
N LEU A 624 22.75 1.88 32.20
CA LEU A 624 22.44 0.45 32.19
C LEU A 624 23.76 -0.33 32.27
N ALA A 625 23.92 -1.12 33.33
CA ALA A 625 25.08 -1.98 33.52
C ALA A 625 25.00 -3.24 32.63
N ALA A 626 26.16 -3.76 32.21
CA ALA A 626 26.25 -4.98 31.42
C ALA A 626 25.98 -6.23 32.28
N GLY A 627 25.12 -7.14 31.79
CA GLY A 627 24.92 -8.46 32.41
C GLY A 627 23.46 -8.89 32.60
N ALA A 628 22.72 -9.05 31.50
CA ALA A 628 21.43 -9.76 31.50
C ALA A 628 21.31 -10.65 30.25
N SER A 629 21.00 -11.94 30.45
CA SER A 629 20.77 -12.92 29.38
C SER A 629 19.27 -12.97 28.97
N PRO A 630 18.89 -13.64 27.86
CA PRO A 630 17.60 -13.42 27.19
C PRO A 630 16.38 -14.13 27.84
N VAL A 631 15.18 -13.88 27.27
CA VAL A 631 13.79 -14.38 27.60
C VAL A 631 12.98 -13.38 28.46
N ALA A 632 11.90 -12.73 27.95
CA ALA A 632 10.45 -13.11 27.93
C ALA A 632 9.73 -13.03 29.31
N ASP A 633 8.50 -12.50 29.54
CA ASP A 633 7.41 -11.82 28.75
C ASP A 633 6.21 -11.47 29.74
N PRO A 634 5.20 -10.56 29.55
CA PRO A 634 4.93 -9.41 28.64
C PRO A 634 4.48 -8.05 29.31
N ARG A 635 5.05 -7.56 30.44
CA ARG A 635 4.87 -6.15 30.93
C ARG A 635 6.18 -5.46 31.42
N LEU A 636 6.38 -4.14 31.35
CA LEU A 636 7.43 -3.45 32.15
C LEU A 636 7.08 -1.99 32.49
N ARG A 637 7.55 -1.41 33.62
CA ARG A 637 7.16 -0.03 33.99
C ARG A 637 8.00 0.80 35.01
N ILE A 638 8.43 1.97 34.52
CA ILE A 638 8.51 3.34 35.10
C ILE A 638 8.27 3.55 36.61
N LEU A 639 9.18 4.32 37.25
CA LEU A 639 8.85 5.34 38.26
C LEU A 639 9.40 6.70 37.80
N ALA A 640 8.57 7.75 37.84
CA ALA A 640 8.93 9.13 37.52
C ALA A 640 7.91 10.10 38.17
N GLU A 641 8.15 10.45 39.43
CA GLU A 641 7.44 11.44 40.26
C GLU A 641 8.28 11.64 41.55
N GLY A 642 8.13 12.68 42.37
CA GLY A 642 7.05 13.68 42.40
C GLY A 642 7.07 14.71 41.27
N ALA A 643 5.88 15.02 40.78
CA ALA A 643 5.58 16.00 39.75
C ALA A 643 4.14 16.51 39.94
N PRO A 644 3.79 17.71 39.45
CA PRO A 644 2.44 18.00 39.01
C PRO A 644 2.15 17.26 37.68
N PRO A 645 0.91 16.82 37.41
CA PRO A 645 0.63 15.88 36.33
C PRO A 645 0.67 16.51 34.93
N VAL A 646 1.56 16.02 34.06
CA VAL A 646 1.67 16.44 32.64
C VAL A 646 1.51 15.22 31.71
N ARG A 647 0.84 15.41 30.57
CA ARG A 647 0.39 14.31 29.70
C ARG A 647 1.39 13.95 28.60
N GLY A 648 2.09 12.82 28.79
CA GLY A 648 2.62 11.99 27.69
C GLY A 648 4.14 12.01 27.50
N TRP A 649 4.65 10.88 26.99
CA TRP A 649 6.02 10.67 26.53
C TRP A 649 5.98 10.08 25.11
N VAL A 650 7.00 10.34 24.30
CA VAL A 650 7.18 9.75 22.97
C VAL A 650 8.58 9.18 22.87
N ALA A 651 8.71 7.99 22.27
CA ALA A 651 9.98 7.38 21.91
C ALA A 651 9.98 7.08 20.40
N GLN A 652 11.13 7.27 19.76
CA GLN A 652 11.29 7.12 18.31
C GLN A 652 12.41 6.11 18.02
N LEU A 653 12.12 5.13 17.17
CA LEU A 653 13.05 4.10 16.71
C LEU A 653 13.07 4.13 15.18
N GLU A 654 14.26 4.23 14.60
CA GLU A 654 14.44 4.19 13.15
C GLU A 654 14.75 2.77 12.67
N ALA A 655 14.26 2.41 11.48
CA ALA A 655 14.41 1.08 10.91
C ALA A 655 15.31 1.13 9.66
N PRO A 656 16.29 0.21 9.52
CA PRO A 656 17.08 0.10 8.30
C PRO A 656 16.24 -0.48 7.13
N PRO A 657 16.61 -0.25 5.85
CA PRO A 657 15.64 -0.28 4.75
C PRO A 657 15.29 -1.66 4.17
N GLU A 658 15.96 -2.74 4.57
CA GLU A 658 15.88 -4.04 3.88
C GLU A 658 15.20 -5.14 4.71
N GLY A 659 14.18 -5.76 4.10
CA GLY A 659 13.23 -6.68 4.75
C GLY A 659 13.76 -8.09 5.05
N GLY A 660 14.90 -8.20 5.74
CA GLY A 660 15.43 -9.48 6.20
C GLY A 660 14.61 -10.10 7.34
N ALA A 661 14.46 -11.43 7.34
CA ALA A 661 13.66 -12.18 8.32
C ALA A 661 14.09 -12.00 9.80
N GLY A 662 15.29 -11.46 10.05
CA GLY A 662 15.78 -11.14 11.40
C GLY A 662 14.96 -10.07 12.13
N TRP A 663 14.24 -9.19 11.42
CA TRP A 663 13.44 -8.11 12.04
C TRP A 663 12.33 -8.65 12.96
N LEU A 664 11.66 -9.73 12.54
CA LEU A 664 10.60 -10.39 13.33
C LEU A 664 11.14 -11.05 14.61
N SER A 665 12.40 -11.51 14.59
CA SER A 665 13.09 -12.01 15.79
C SER A 665 13.57 -10.90 16.72
N ALA A 666 13.91 -9.72 16.19
CA ALA A 666 14.20 -8.54 17.00
C ALA A 666 12.93 -8.01 17.69
N LEU A 667 11.80 -7.94 16.96
CA LEU A 667 10.55 -7.40 17.48
C LEU A 667 9.88 -8.35 18.49
N HIS A 668 9.92 -9.68 18.28
CA HIS A 668 9.53 -10.64 19.33
C HIS A 668 10.41 -10.54 20.58
N ARG A 669 11.74 -10.34 20.44
CA ARG A 669 12.62 -10.13 21.60
C ARG A 669 12.37 -8.81 22.31
N ALA A 670 11.99 -7.75 21.60
CA ALA A 670 11.60 -6.47 22.20
C ALA A 670 10.28 -6.57 22.98
N ALA A 671 9.27 -7.26 22.44
CA ALA A 671 8.03 -7.58 23.16
C ALA A 671 8.33 -8.42 24.42
N ALA A 672 9.13 -9.48 24.29
CA ALA A 672 9.57 -10.34 25.37
C ALA A 672 10.35 -9.60 26.49
N VAL A 673 11.07 -8.52 26.18
CA VAL A 673 11.80 -7.69 27.17
C VAL A 673 10.90 -6.62 27.82
N ALA A 674 9.82 -6.21 27.17
CA ALA A 674 8.73 -5.49 27.83
C ALA A 674 7.92 -6.48 28.71
N GLY A 675 8.58 -7.23 29.62
CA GLY A 675 8.19 -8.56 30.11
C GLY A 675 7.81 -8.75 31.62
N ALA A 676 8.64 -8.35 32.59
CA ALA A 676 8.47 -8.76 34.00
C ALA A 676 7.45 -7.99 34.89
N ALA A 677 7.15 -6.70 34.67
CA ALA A 677 6.56 -5.80 35.68
C ALA A 677 5.30 -5.03 35.20
N SER A 678 4.13 -5.34 35.78
CA SER A 678 2.81 -4.76 35.43
C SER A 678 2.43 -3.52 36.24
N ALA A 679 1.98 -2.44 35.57
CA ALA A 679 1.15 -1.37 36.17
C ALA A 679 0.38 -0.55 35.09
N PRO A 680 -0.71 0.17 35.45
CA PRO A 680 -1.74 0.63 34.50
C PRO A 680 -1.47 2.01 33.86
N GLY A 681 -1.52 2.13 32.52
CA GLY A 681 -1.47 3.43 31.81
C GLY A 681 -0.21 3.71 30.97
N VAL A 682 0.24 2.76 30.16
CA VAL A 682 1.15 3.01 29.02
C VAL A 682 0.37 2.72 27.73
N ARG A 683 0.59 3.52 26.67
CA ARG A 683 0.10 3.26 25.30
C ARG A 683 1.27 3.38 24.32
N LEU A 684 1.28 2.52 23.31
CA LEU A 684 2.12 2.65 22.12
C LEU A 684 1.25 3.15 20.96
N GLU A 685 1.65 4.25 20.31
CA GLU A 685 1.10 4.68 19.02
C GLU A 685 2.08 4.32 17.90
N TRP A 686 1.63 3.52 16.93
CA TRP A 686 2.36 3.35 15.67
C TRP A 686 1.95 4.48 14.72
N ARG A 687 2.91 5.34 14.34
CA ARG A 687 2.75 6.26 13.21
C ARG A 687 3.64 5.84 12.04
N ALA A 688 3.03 5.16 11.07
CA ALA A 688 3.54 5.10 9.71
C ALA A 688 3.42 6.50 9.07
N PRO A 689 4.19 6.82 8.01
CA PRO A 689 4.14 8.12 7.33
C PRO A 689 2.75 8.55 6.85
#